data_AF-A0A2G8KXH3-F1
#
_entry.id   AF-A0A2G8KXH3-F1
#
_cell.length_a   1.000
_cell.length_b   1.000
_cell.length_c   1.000
_cell.angle_alpha   90.00
_cell.angle_beta   90.00
_cell.angle_gamma   90.00
#
_symmetry.space_group_name_H-M   'P 1'
#
loop_
_entity.id
_entity.type
_entity.pdbx_description
1 polymer ?
#
loop_
_entity_poly.entity_id
_entity_poly.type
_entity_poly.pdbx_seq_one_letter_code
_entity_poly.pdbx_strand_id
1 'polypeptide(L)'
;MDFLDTAEQKLTQTDISATSAANLEEQLKKHKEFFSDLDTHHILIESIAQKADALTQQLFDQQRKNLDQRNRNILAKATVKGHLLEGLVNEWKLLERSMKELKNWLGHIEMQVPSSINDDTQESVQKAIHKYQSMKTLLGDRQPSLQQISDRSENLLGQVNSPQLCMKQKSMMEKWQVLQMRIRQDLNSLTKELEVWKSFESEAAELVPWLDAAQEKVREWNDPEYRKQIGPVTIQIEEFNKFRKDVDNHASLKRDACMHAHHMLKMKKVNTQPIQSTLKNIENKWSDLEHELPRLQEDIHQVLNDNLPHRVAMKELLAWIEQLTKVLDKLEAKDNATLQDVKDHLQTYKGHKVDMNTKMLTVEFVNQSASNMSQNLMGKRYDKTDMAELLGNMNREWQLLHSRINDGQKRTEQLLDRWNEFERELEELEKFMEEENNKLQRHDGKVGQVAYVMQVLNVCQATTEALPPKKEDIEHLKDTGSQLTTERNITARLLPLDKSVHDLENQVARLREKHNKALELWNVHKTSLEQVQESIQKAEYATSRGKVVMGSAGSLHAQTNKLKESLRHLQESKHQLKDCKKKSTQLQSISKATVSEVISKRLSDVVERWNNVEEQLKDTIQLFENNLVIWKQFEDNYGKVERWLSEKEEESEGKREPRPEETGEERLKRLQECKDLLYEVEEYQEVESVMNLTPLLTRYMDDSTKNNITSRCKVLAQKQEAIQETLQRHISTEEEDVLLQSKVRDEAAGLMAWLAEEAAVIEETDPSCSENEKTIRERMATLKTISQTIMENQPKLNSLNSKGYRHSLDAENTKNLTDLNTRWSYLSSRLSEKYRRLQAILLQQQNFRQKCEAWSSFLTSAEEDLAVDIAGSYEGLLEQQKVYDLFESDIFNRQQILFSIISDGQRMITEGQVEDPQEFQNKLGLLNEQWQSVIRRTGQRKDIIDKNIKKWQSYQKSLSKLTEWLKHMEAAFPMYEVGTESLQTLKSLHAQVKDDQRQFSIQEGSYLTLNEDGKELLQNSDRKASEQLQSELDGIQKLWYSLNSRMKRCAEHLSDILKEWHSTDDNIVELQDWLQEVKEETSREVTSQYDSLSKHRKACSKTEKIFSIKKSELEKLHKSEHRLSQAVSPDDISVLHERLVLLSKQLDERHLQNLQRKQQITDKLNEWTRFSDKCKEMFDWMNGMQMKVSQNGDLSMEDLLDKLNTVSICFEACQWVKTKGHSFYLSGSKLSVCW
;
A
#
# COMPACT_ATOMS: atom_id res chain seq x y z
N MET A 1 5.27 -17.81 -7.32
CA MET A 1 6.64 -17.84 -6.77
C MET A 1 7.25 -16.44 -6.78
N ASP A 2 7.25 -15.77 -7.91
CA ASP A 2 8.09 -14.58 -8.09
C ASP A 2 7.64 -13.37 -7.27
N PHE A 3 6.33 -13.21 -7.09
CA PHE A 3 5.80 -12.19 -6.20
C PHE A 3 6.22 -12.41 -4.73
N LEU A 4 6.42 -13.67 -4.34
CA LEU A 4 6.95 -14.03 -3.03
C LEU A 4 8.45 -13.71 -2.93
N ASP A 5 9.22 -13.91 -4.00
CA ASP A 5 10.65 -13.56 -4.04
C ASP A 5 10.84 -12.04 -3.90
N THR A 6 10.06 -11.24 -4.63
CA THR A 6 10.05 -9.77 -4.52
C THR A 6 9.67 -9.31 -3.12
N ALA A 7 8.66 -9.97 -2.55
CA ALA A 7 8.21 -9.70 -1.20
C ALA A 7 9.31 -10.00 -0.18
N GLU A 8 10.03 -11.12 -0.32
CA GLU A 8 11.19 -11.44 0.52
C GLU A 8 12.31 -10.41 0.36
N GLN A 9 12.65 -9.99 -0.86
CA GLN A 9 13.66 -8.94 -1.10
C GLN A 9 13.27 -7.59 -0.48
N LYS A 10 12.00 -7.19 -0.56
CA LYS A 10 11.50 -5.99 0.11
C LYS A 10 11.59 -6.09 1.63
N LEU A 11 11.52 -7.30 2.19
CA LEU A 11 11.65 -7.53 3.62
C LEU A 11 13.10 -7.64 4.08
N THR A 12 14.02 -8.06 3.22
CA THR A 12 15.46 -8.14 3.55
C THR A 12 16.16 -6.79 3.51
N GLN A 13 15.61 -5.75 2.86
CA GLN A 13 16.10 -4.38 3.01
C GLN A 13 15.91 -3.90 4.45
N THR A 14 17.00 -3.86 5.22
CA THR A 14 17.04 -3.43 6.62
C THR A 14 17.14 -1.92 6.78
N ASP A 15 17.76 -1.24 5.81
CA ASP A 15 18.07 0.18 5.93
C ASP A 15 16.87 1.04 5.52
N ILE A 16 16.22 1.65 6.51
CA ILE A 16 15.13 2.60 6.28
C ILE A 16 15.76 3.99 6.11
N SER A 17 15.56 4.62 4.95
CA SER A 17 16.00 5.99 4.70
C SER A 17 14.79 6.90 4.50
N ALA A 18 14.77 8.04 5.18
CA ALA A 18 13.67 8.99 5.04
C ALA A 18 14.15 10.43 5.24
N THR A 19 13.63 11.33 4.41
CA THR A 19 13.93 12.77 4.49
C THR A 19 12.97 13.52 5.41
N SER A 20 11.79 12.95 5.66
CA SER A 20 10.72 13.54 6.48
C SER A 20 9.73 12.47 6.96
N ALA A 21 8.90 12.82 7.95
CA ALA A 21 7.78 11.98 8.38
C ALA A 21 6.82 11.64 7.22
N ALA A 22 6.57 12.58 6.31
CA ALA A 22 5.69 12.36 5.15
C ALA A 22 6.27 11.35 4.16
N ASN A 23 7.59 11.37 3.93
CA ASN A 23 8.24 10.37 3.08
C ASN A 23 8.16 8.96 3.68
N LEU A 24 8.33 8.85 5.01
CA LEU A 24 8.19 7.58 5.71
C LEU A 24 6.73 7.07 5.72
N GLU A 25 5.76 7.98 5.80
CA GLU A 25 4.32 7.67 5.67
C GLU A 25 3.95 7.19 4.25
N GLU A 26 4.56 7.76 3.21
CA GLU A 26 4.41 7.28 1.84
C GLU A 26 5.04 5.88 1.66
N GLN A 27 6.20 5.62 2.27
CA GLN A 27 6.81 4.28 2.27
C GLN A 27 5.92 3.25 2.98
N LEU A 28 5.33 3.61 4.13
CA LEU A 28 4.36 2.77 4.84
C LEU A 28 3.14 2.48 3.97
N LYS A 29 2.61 3.49 3.27
CA LYS A 29 1.48 3.32 2.35
C LYS A 29 1.82 2.34 1.23
N LYS A 30 2.95 2.52 0.55
CA LYS A 30 3.41 1.61 -0.52
C LYS A 30 3.66 0.19 -0.03
N HIS A 31 4.15 0.04 1.21
CA HIS A 31 4.30 -1.25 1.86
C HIS A 31 2.92 -1.91 2.09
N LYS A 32 1.96 -1.17 2.65
CA LYS A 32 0.58 -1.66 2.87
C LYS A 32 -0.07 -2.09 1.55
N GLU A 33 0.04 -1.28 0.50
CA GLU A 33 -0.49 -1.58 -0.84
C GLU A 33 0.13 -2.86 -1.42
N PHE A 34 1.45 -2.96 -1.49
CA PHE A 34 2.13 -4.13 -2.08
C PHE A 34 1.79 -5.46 -1.40
N PHE A 35 1.76 -5.50 -0.06
CA PHE A 35 1.44 -6.73 0.68
C PHE A 35 -0.07 -7.01 0.75
N SER A 36 -0.91 -6.03 0.44
CA SER A 36 -2.33 -6.24 0.13
C SER A 36 -2.46 -6.94 -1.23
N ASP A 37 -1.76 -6.45 -2.25
CA ASP A 37 -1.74 -7.06 -3.57
C ASP A 37 -1.23 -8.51 -3.49
N LEU A 38 -0.17 -8.79 -2.73
CA LEU A 38 0.35 -10.15 -2.50
C LEU A 38 -0.71 -11.14 -2.02
N ASP A 39 -1.56 -10.72 -1.08
CA ASP A 39 -2.65 -11.58 -0.62
C ASP A 39 -3.68 -11.81 -1.72
N THR A 40 -3.99 -10.78 -2.50
CA THR A 40 -4.99 -10.89 -3.58
C THR A 40 -4.53 -11.82 -4.70
N HIS A 41 -3.23 -11.82 -5.02
CA HIS A 41 -2.65 -12.75 -5.98
C HIS A 41 -2.70 -14.19 -5.49
N HIS A 42 -2.35 -14.42 -4.24
CA HIS A 42 -2.40 -15.74 -3.64
C HIS A 42 -3.84 -16.29 -3.63
N ILE A 43 -4.80 -15.44 -3.28
CA ILE A 43 -6.23 -15.76 -3.32
C ILE A 43 -6.70 -16.09 -4.76
N LEU A 44 -6.26 -15.33 -5.77
CA LEU A 44 -6.59 -15.61 -7.17
C LEU A 44 -6.01 -16.96 -7.63
N ILE A 45 -4.77 -17.27 -7.24
CA ILE A 45 -4.12 -18.57 -7.52
C ILE A 45 -4.88 -19.72 -6.86
N GLU A 46 -5.32 -19.56 -5.61
CA GLU A 46 -6.16 -20.56 -4.93
C GLU A 46 -7.49 -20.77 -5.67
N SER A 47 -8.13 -19.69 -6.14
CA SER A 47 -9.38 -19.75 -6.91
C SER A 47 -9.20 -20.51 -8.23
N ILE A 48 -8.18 -20.17 -9.03
CA ILE A 48 -7.87 -20.87 -10.28
C ILE A 48 -7.58 -22.36 -10.00
N ALA A 49 -6.82 -22.64 -8.95
CA ALA A 49 -6.50 -24.02 -8.56
C ALA A 49 -7.75 -24.82 -8.16
N GLN A 50 -8.75 -24.21 -7.53
CA GLN A 50 -10.02 -24.87 -7.18
C GLN A 50 -10.90 -25.17 -8.40
N LYS A 51 -10.79 -24.38 -9.47
CA LYS A 51 -11.52 -24.58 -10.72
C LYS A 51 -10.90 -25.65 -11.62
N ALA A 52 -9.64 -26.03 -11.37
CA ALA A 52 -8.97 -27.09 -12.12
C ALA A 52 -9.62 -28.46 -11.84
N ASP A 53 -9.51 -29.39 -12.78
CA ASP A 53 -9.99 -30.76 -12.59
C ASP A 53 -9.25 -31.47 -11.44
N ALA A 54 -9.89 -32.51 -10.89
CA ALA A 54 -9.39 -33.20 -9.70
C ALA A 54 -7.97 -33.78 -9.86
N LEU A 55 -7.58 -34.21 -11.08
CA LEU A 55 -6.25 -34.74 -11.35
C LEU A 55 -5.21 -33.62 -11.31
N THR A 56 -5.50 -32.49 -11.96
CA THR A 56 -4.64 -31.29 -11.94
C THR A 56 -4.48 -30.75 -10.51
N GLN A 57 -5.56 -30.73 -9.72
CA GLN A 57 -5.48 -30.34 -8.31
C GLN A 57 -4.51 -31.23 -7.52
N GLN A 58 -4.59 -32.56 -7.71
CA GLN A 58 -3.68 -33.50 -7.04
C GLN A 58 -2.22 -33.34 -7.49
N LEU A 59 -1.98 -33.13 -8.79
CA LEU A 59 -0.62 -32.97 -9.35
C LEU A 59 0.11 -31.76 -8.75
N PHE A 60 -0.61 -30.66 -8.49
CA PHE A 60 -0.02 -29.41 -8.00
C PHE A 60 -0.25 -29.13 -6.51
N ASP A 61 -0.91 -30.03 -5.76
CA ASP A 61 -1.26 -29.80 -4.34
C ASP A 61 -0.04 -29.51 -3.46
N GLN A 62 1.07 -30.24 -3.67
CA GLN A 62 2.30 -30.02 -2.91
C GLN A 62 2.94 -28.66 -3.21
N GLN A 63 2.93 -28.23 -4.48
CA GLN A 63 3.45 -26.91 -4.87
C GLN A 63 2.58 -25.80 -4.29
N ARG A 64 1.25 -25.98 -4.29
CA ARG A 64 0.30 -25.05 -3.65
C ARG A 64 0.57 -24.91 -2.15
N LYS A 65 0.62 -26.02 -1.40
CA LYS A 65 0.92 -25.99 0.05
C LYS A 65 2.25 -25.27 0.37
N ASN A 66 3.27 -25.48 -0.45
CA ASN A 66 4.56 -24.79 -0.31
C ASN A 66 4.42 -23.28 -0.54
N LEU A 67 3.69 -22.86 -1.57
CA LEU A 67 3.39 -21.45 -1.86
C LEU A 67 2.61 -20.80 -0.72
N ASP A 68 1.60 -21.48 -0.19
CA ASP A 68 0.75 -20.97 0.90
C ASP A 68 1.55 -20.79 2.19
N GLN A 69 2.42 -21.75 2.51
CA GLN A 69 3.32 -21.65 3.66
C GLN A 69 4.31 -20.48 3.51
N ARG A 70 4.90 -20.35 2.32
CA ARG A 70 5.84 -19.26 2.03
C ARG A 70 5.16 -17.89 2.10
N ASN A 71 3.95 -17.77 1.54
CA ASN A 71 3.15 -16.55 1.62
C ASN A 71 2.81 -16.17 3.06
N ARG A 72 2.37 -17.14 3.88
CA ARG A 72 2.11 -16.90 5.31
C ARG A 72 3.35 -16.38 6.05
N ASN A 73 4.52 -16.98 5.81
CA ASN A 73 5.77 -16.56 6.43
C ASN A 73 6.18 -15.13 6.01
N ILE A 74 6.02 -14.80 4.74
CA ILE A 74 6.30 -13.47 4.19
C ILE A 74 5.35 -12.43 4.78
N LEU A 75 4.05 -12.73 4.81
CA LEU A 75 3.05 -11.82 5.38
C LEU A 75 3.28 -11.59 6.87
N ALA A 76 3.73 -12.60 7.63
CA ALA A 76 4.12 -12.42 9.03
C ALA A 76 5.29 -11.44 9.17
N LYS A 77 6.35 -11.60 8.36
CA LYS A 77 7.49 -10.67 8.32
C LYS A 77 7.09 -9.26 7.86
N ALA A 78 6.19 -9.16 6.88
CA ALA A 78 5.67 -7.89 6.38
C ALA A 78 4.84 -7.15 7.41
N THR A 79 4.10 -7.87 8.24
CA THR A 79 3.35 -7.32 9.36
C THR A 79 4.31 -6.70 10.38
N VAL A 80 5.39 -7.40 10.74
CA VAL A 80 6.44 -6.87 11.65
C VAL A 80 7.10 -5.61 11.08
N LYS A 81 7.52 -5.62 9.80
CA LYS A 81 8.11 -4.44 9.15
C LYS A 81 7.11 -3.28 9.02
N GLY A 82 5.84 -3.59 8.75
CA GLY A 82 4.76 -2.61 8.70
C GLY A 82 4.56 -1.91 10.04
N HIS A 83 4.55 -2.66 11.14
CA HIS A 83 4.49 -2.09 12.50
C HIS A 83 5.69 -1.20 12.81
N LEU A 84 6.89 -1.63 12.44
CA LEU A 84 8.11 -0.83 12.62
C LEU A 84 7.97 0.52 11.92
N LEU A 85 7.60 0.52 10.64
CA LEU A 85 7.39 1.75 9.85
C LEU A 85 6.30 2.65 10.47
N GLU A 86 5.18 2.08 10.91
CA GLU A 86 4.09 2.82 11.55
C GLU A 86 4.48 3.41 12.90
N GLY A 87 5.26 2.66 13.70
CA GLY A 87 5.89 3.15 14.93
C GLY A 87 6.81 4.34 14.67
N LEU A 88 7.73 4.20 13.70
CA LEU A 88 8.67 5.26 13.33
C LEU A 88 7.99 6.52 12.81
N VAL A 89 6.93 6.40 12.01
CA VAL A 89 6.13 7.56 11.55
C VAL A 89 5.53 8.31 12.75
N ASN A 90 4.95 7.59 13.71
CA ASN A 90 4.34 8.18 14.88
C ASN A 90 5.38 8.82 15.81
N GLU A 91 6.52 8.17 16.02
CA GLU A 91 7.63 8.73 16.80
C GLU A 91 8.19 9.99 16.16
N TRP A 92 8.38 10.00 14.83
CA TRP A 92 8.85 11.18 14.11
C TRP A 92 7.86 12.33 14.21
N LYS A 93 6.56 12.09 13.97
CA LYS A 93 5.51 13.11 14.10
C LYS A 93 5.48 13.71 15.51
N LEU A 94 5.67 12.89 16.54
CA LEU A 94 5.71 13.35 17.91
C LEU A 94 7.00 14.13 18.22
N LEU A 95 8.14 13.69 17.69
CA LEU A 95 9.42 14.39 17.78
C LEU A 95 9.33 15.79 17.15
N GLU A 96 8.79 15.90 15.94
CA GLU A 96 8.61 17.19 15.25
C GLU A 96 7.72 18.16 16.04
N ARG A 97 6.65 17.67 16.66
CA ARG A 97 5.82 18.51 17.57
C ARG A 97 6.63 19.00 18.76
N SER A 98 7.35 18.09 19.45
CA SER A 98 8.14 18.45 20.63
C SER A 98 9.32 19.40 20.31
N MET A 99 10.00 19.19 19.18
CA MET A 99 11.03 20.10 18.68
C MET A 99 10.46 21.48 18.34
N LYS A 100 9.26 21.53 17.74
CA LYS A 100 8.58 22.80 17.44
C LYS A 100 8.19 23.55 18.72
N GLU A 101 7.65 22.87 19.71
CA GLU A 101 7.30 23.44 21.01
C GLU A 101 8.53 24.02 21.73
N LEU A 102 9.61 23.22 21.83
CA LEU A 102 10.84 23.69 22.48
C LEU A 102 11.49 24.84 21.71
N LYS A 103 11.40 24.85 20.37
CA LYS A 103 11.98 25.91 19.53
C LYS A 103 11.25 27.22 19.73
N ASN A 104 9.92 27.17 19.81
CA ASN A 104 9.09 28.34 20.10
C ASN A 104 9.37 28.87 21.51
N TRP A 105 9.52 27.97 22.50
CA TRP A 105 9.87 28.35 23.87
C TRP A 105 11.26 28.99 23.96
N LEU A 106 12.27 28.41 23.30
CA LEU A 106 13.63 28.98 23.23
C LEU A 106 13.60 30.38 22.62
N GLY A 107 12.86 30.58 21.52
CA GLY A 107 12.68 31.91 20.93
C GLY A 107 12.03 32.90 21.89
N HIS A 108 11.12 32.45 22.76
CA HIS A 108 10.53 33.31 23.79
C HIS A 108 11.55 33.71 24.87
N ILE A 109 12.38 32.77 25.35
CA ILE A 109 13.44 33.09 26.32
C ILE A 109 14.48 34.01 25.70
N GLU A 110 14.90 33.78 24.45
CA GLU A 110 15.80 34.66 23.71
C GLU A 110 15.28 36.10 23.66
N MET A 111 13.97 36.30 23.42
CA MET A 111 13.35 37.64 23.44
C MET A 111 13.31 38.27 24.83
N GLN A 112 13.33 37.48 25.91
CA GLN A 112 13.32 38.02 27.27
C GLN A 112 14.71 38.43 27.79
N VAL A 113 15.79 37.99 27.13
CA VAL A 113 17.17 38.34 27.50
C VAL A 113 17.38 39.85 27.35
N PRO A 114 17.74 40.57 28.44
CA PRO A 114 18.00 42.00 28.38
C PRO A 114 19.12 42.35 27.37
N SER A 115 18.92 43.38 26.55
CA SER A 115 19.92 43.85 25.59
C SER A 115 20.98 44.77 26.23
N SER A 116 20.63 45.49 27.29
CA SER A 116 21.49 46.37 28.09
C SER A 116 20.80 46.71 29.43
N ILE A 117 21.59 46.95 30.48
CA ILE A 117 21.11 47.54 31.74
C ILE A 117 21.13 49.07 31.51
N ASN A 118 19.97 49.72 31.50
CA ASN A 118 19.86 51.13 31.07
C ASN A 118 19.90 52.16 32.22
N ASP A 119 19.79 51.72 33.48
CA ASP A 119 19.98 52.56 34.66
C ASP A 119 21.03 51.87 35.53
N ASP A 120 22.19 52.47 35.75
CA ASP A 120 23.33 51.85 36.45
C ASP A 120 23.29 52.12 37.96
N THR A 121 22.27 51.57 38.64
CA THR A 121 22.11 51.62 40.10
C THR A 121 22.30 50.23 40.71
N GLN A 122 22.69 50.15 41.99
CA GLN A 122 22.82 48.86 42.69
C GLN A 122 21.52 48.03 42.62
N GLU A 123 20.37 48.69 42.68
CA GLU A 123 19.05 48.06 42.63
C GLU A 123 18.70 47.49 41.25
N SER A 124 19.12 48.16 40.16
CA SER A 124 18.90 47.65 38.79
C SER A 124 19.82 46.47 38.46
N VAL A 125 21.08 46.49 38.93
CA VAL A 125 22.01 45.35 38.83
C VAL A 125 21.47 44.15 39.62
N GLN A 126 20.94 44.36 40.83
CA GLN A 126 20.25 43.31 41.58
C GLN A 126 19.02 42.77 40.85
N LYS A 127 18.15 43.63 40.30
CA LYS A 127 16.97 43.21 39.51
C LYS A 127 17.38 42.42 38.25
N ALA A 128 18.48 42.81 37.59
CA ALA A 128 19.02 42.09 36.45
C ALA A 128 19.56 40.70 36.85
N ILE A 129 20.31 40.61 37.96
CA ILE A 129 20.79 39.33 38.51
C ILE A 129 19.61 38.40 38.82
N HIS A 130 18.56 38.89 39.49
CA HIS A 130 17.36 38.09 39.76
C HIS A 130 16.69 37.60 38.47
N LYS A 131 16.62 38.45 37.43
CA LYS A 131 16.04 38.07 36.12
C LYS A 131 16.89 37.01 35.41
N TYR A 132 18.21 37.14 35.38
CA TYR A 132 19.12 36.12 34.82
C TYR A 132 19.12 34.83 35.65
N GLN A 133 18.98 34.90 36.98
CA GLN A 133 18.82 33.73 37.86
C GLN A 133 17.50 33.00 37.59
N SER A 134 16.41 33.73 37.37
CA SER A 134 15.13 33.19 36.95
C SER A 134 15.22 32.51 35.57
N MET A 135 15.92 33.10 34.60
CA MET A 135 16.14 32.46 33.30
C MET A 135 17.02 31.21 33.40
N LYS A 136 18.06 31.23 34.25
CA LYS A 136 18.92 30.08 34.52
C LYS A 136 18.13 28.91 35.12
N THR A 137 17.21 29.19 36.05
CA THR A 137 16.32 28.17 36.63
C THR A 137 15.32 27.65 35.60
N LEU A 138 14.68 28.53 34.80
CA LEU A 138 13.79 28.13 33.70
C LEU A 138 14.48 27.25 32.65
N LEU A 139 15.75 27.54 32.30
CA LEU A 139 16.56 26.68 31.43
C LEU A 139 16.89 25.35 32.11
N GLY A 140 17.26 25.36 33.39
CA GLY A 140 17.49 24.14 34.17
C GLY A 140 16.26 23.22 34.23
N ASP A 141 15.07 23.79 34.44
CA ASP A 141 13.81 23.07 34.51
C ASP A 141 13.41 22.43 33.18
N ARG A 142 13.80 23.04 32.05
CA ARG A 142 13.54 22.52 30.69
C ARG A 142 14.68 21.69 30.10
N GLN A 143 15.81 21.59 30.77
CA GLN A 143 16.95 20.76 30.35
C GLN A 143 16.58 19.27 30.17
N PRO A 144 15.74 18.65 31.03
CA PRO A 144 15.26 17.29 30.78
C PRO A 144 14.44 17.15 29.50
N SER A 145 13.71 18.20 29.08
CA SER A 145 12.95 18.19 27.83
C SER A 145 13.87 18.21 26.60
N LEU A 146 14.98 18.94 26.66
CA LEU A 146 16.00 18.91 25.60
C LEU A 146 16.65 17.53 25.50
N GLN A 147 16.99 16.93 26.64
CA GLN A 147 17.61 15.60 26.68
C GLN A 147 16.66 14.52 26.16
N GLN A 148 15.38 14.57 26.54
CA GLN A 148 14.36 13.70 25.99
C GLN A 148 14.20 13.85 24.46
N ILE A 149 14.28 15.08 23.93
CA ILE A 149 14.25 15.29 22.47
C ILE A 149 15.50 14.71 21.81
N SER A 150 16.68 14.89 22.43
CA SER A 150 17.95 14.34 21.93
C SER A 150 17.93 12.81 21.89
N ASP A 151 17.54 12.17 23.00
CA ASP A 151 17.45 10.70 23.11
C ASP A 151 16.49 10.13 22.07
N ARG A 152 15.35 10.81 21.84
CA ARG A 152 14.36 10.39 20.84
C ARG A 152 14.85 10.61 19.41
N SER A 153 15.57 11.70 19.14
CA SER A 153 16.20 11.89 17.83
C SER A 153 17.31 10.89 17.58
N GLU A 154 18.13 10.54 18.57
CA GLU A 154 19.18 9.53 18.44
C GLU A 154 18.62 8.14 18.23
N ASN A 155 17.57 7.76 18.98
CA ASN A 155 16.87 6.49 18.76
C ASN A 155 16.31 6.41 17.34
N LEU A 156 15.66 7.47 16.88
CA LEU A 156 15.08 7.51 15.54
C LEU A 156 16.16 7.50 14.44
N LEU A 157 17.29 8.18 14.65
CA LEU A 157 18.46 8.14 13.76
C LEU A 157 19.18 6.78 13.77
N GLY A 158 19.08 6.01 14.85
CA GLY A 158 19.58 4.64 14.93
C GLY A 158 18.77 3.66 14.09
N GLN A 159 17.49 3.96 13.81
CA GLN A 159 16.60 3.11 13.02
C GLN A 159 16.33 3.66 11.61
N VAL A 160 16.46 4.98 11.40
CA VAL A 160 16.21 5.65 10.13
C VAL A 160 17.38 6.55 9.76
N ASN A 161 17.94 6.32 8.58
CA ASN A 161 19.00 7.17 8.06
C ASN A 161 18.42 8.49 7.54
N SER A 162 18.59 9.58 8.30
CA SER A 162 18.12 10.92 7.93
C SER A 162 19.15 12.02 8.23
N PRO A 163 19.88 12.49 7.20
CA PRO A 163 20.81 13.61 7.35
C PRO A 163 20.12 14.91 7.81
N GLN A 164 18.88 15.14 7.36
CA GLN A 164 18.14 16.36 7.68
C GLN A 164 17.70 16.41 9.15
N LEU A 165 17.27 15.29 9.73
CA LEU A 165 16.92 15.24 11.14
C LEU A 165 18.15 15.52 12.03
N CYS A 166 19.30 14.94 11.67
CA CYS A 166 20.58 15.20 12.34
C CYS A 166 20.95 16.68 12.31
N MET A 167 20.82 17.35 11.15
CA MET A 167 21.06 18.80 11.06
C MET A 167 20.10 19.62 11.93
N LYS A 168 18.81 19.27 11.96
CA LYS A 168 17.81 19.95 12.82
C LYS A 168 18.12 19.78 14.30
N GLN A 169 18.54 18.59 14.73
CA GLN A 169 18.97 18.30 16.11
C GLN A 169 20.19 19.14 16.50
N LYS A 170 21.23 19.16 15.64
CA LYS A 170 22.45 19.96 15.88
C LYS A 170 22.15 21.44 16.03
N SER A 171 21.38 22.01 15.10
CA SER A 171 21.01 23.44 15.14
C SER A 171 20.24 23.81 16.43
N MET A 172 19.41 22.90 16.94
CA MET A 172 18.68 23.11 18.19
C MET A 172 19.59 23.09 19.41
N MET A 173 20.51 22.11 19.48
CA MET A 173 21.49 22.02 20.57
C MET A 173 22.43 23.23 20.58
N GLU A 174 22.90 23.68 19.42
CA GLU A 174 23.73 24.88 19.29
C GLU A 174 23.01 26.11 19.86
N LYS A 175 21.75 26.34 19.50
CA LYS A 175 20.95 27.47 20.01
C LYS A 175 20.79 27.43 21.53
N TRP A 176 20.49 26.26 22.09
CA TRP A 176 20.39 26.10 23.54
C TRP A 176 21.72 26.43 24.23
N GLN A 177 22.83 25.88 23.73
CA GLN A 177 24.16 26.08 24.31
C GLN A 177 24.59 27.56 24.26
N VAL A 178 24.38 28.23 23.13
CA VAL A 178 24.69 29.66 22.97
C VAL A 178 23.91 30.51 23.99
N LEU A 179 22.61 30.25 24.14
CA LEU A 179 21.76 30.97 25.10
C LEU A 179 22.17 30.70 26.56
N GLN A 180 22.45 29.44 26.90
CA GLN A 180 22.89 29.04 28.23
C GLN A 180 24.25 29.66 28.60
N MET A 181 25.21 29.68 27.66
CA MET A 181 26.50 30.33 27.85
C MET A 181 26.35 31.83 28.08
N ARG A 182 25.54 32.52 27.27
CA ARG A 182 25.28 33.95 27.41
C ARG A 182 24.70 34.30 28.78
N ILE A 183 23.66 33.60 29.22
CA ILE A 183 23.04 33.82 30.55
C ILE A 183 24.05 33.56 31.68
N ARG A 184 24.89 32.52 31.55
CA ARG A 184 25.90 32.19 32.57
C ARG A 184 27.00 33.25 32.65
N GLN A 185 27.48 33.74 31.51
CA GLN A 185 28.52 34.77 31.46
C GLN A 185 28.01 36.09 32.05
N ASP A 186 26.84 36.55 31.62
CA ASP A 186 26.24 37.80 32.10
C ASP A 186 25.96 37.74 33.62
N LEU A 187 25.40 36.63 34.11
CA LEU A 187 25.13 36.43 35.54
C LEU A 187 26.41 36.43 36.39
N ASN A 188 27.47 35.78 35.92
CA ASN A 188 28.76 35.75 36.62
C ASN A 188 29.42 37.14 36.65
N SER A 189 29.34 37.90 35.56
CA SER A 189 29.86 39.28 35.51
C SER A 189 29.13 40.16 36.51
N LEU A 190 27.80 40.18 36.46
CA LEU A 190 26.98 41.03 37.33
C LEU A 190 27.09 40.67 38.81
N THR A 191 27.21 39.37 39.13
CA THR A 191 27.37 38.93 40.53
C THR A 191 28.69 39.41 41.12
N LYS A 192 29.79 39.30 40.36
CA LYS A 192 31.10 39.83 40.77
C LYS A 192 31.07 41.35 40.94
N GLU A 193 30.40 42.05 40.02
CA GLU A 193 30.23 43.51 40.08
C GLU A 193 29.44 43.93 41.35
N LEU A 194 28.41 43.18 41.74
CA LEU A 194 27.64 43.46 42.95
C LEU A 194 28.39 43.15 44.26
N GLU A 195 29.22 42.11 44.28
CA GLU A 195 30.01 41.72 45.46
C GLU A 195 31.06 42.78 45.79
N VAL A 196 31.81 43.25 44.79
CA VAL A 196 32.78 44.35 44.95
C VAL A 196 32.08 45.65 45.40
N TRP A 197 30.84 45.89 44.94
CA TRP A 197 30.04 47.03 45.38
C TRP A 197 29.67 46.95 46.85
N LYS A 198 29.16 45.80 47.32
CA LYS A 198 28.75 45.62 48.72
C LYS A 198 29.93 45.73 49.69
N SER A 199 31.11 45.19 49.33
CA SER A 199 32.30 45.28 50.18
C SER A 199 32.72 46.73 50.39
N PHE A 200 32.79 47.54 49.33
CA PHE A 200 33.12 48.96 49.45
C PHE A 200 32.10 49.74 50.29
N GLU A 201 30.79 49.50 50.12
CA GLU A 201 29.77 50.19 50.92
C GLU A 201 29.88 49.85 52.41
N SER A 202 30.14 48.58 52.75
CA SER A 202 30.35 48.15 54.14
C SER A 202 31.59 48.79 54.75
N GLU A 203 32.72 48.73 54.03
CA GLU A 203 34.00 49.29 54.47
C GLU A 203 33.93 50.82 54.63
N ALA A 204 33.25 51.51 53.70
CA ALA A 204 33.04 52.95 53.79
C ALA A 204 32.07 53.35 54.91
N ALA A 205 31.03 52.55 55.18
CA ALA A 205 30.07 52.80 56.25
C ALA A 205 30.68 52.68 57.65
N GLU A 206 31.71 51.85 57.81
CA GLU A 206 32.47 51.72 59.05
C GLU A 206 33.54 52.83 59.16
N LEU A 207 34.26 53.11 58.07
CA LEU A 207 35.41 54.02 58.08
C LEU A 207 35.05 55.51 58.14
N VAL A 208 34.00 55.96 57.43
CA VAL A 208 33.64 57.39 57.37
C VAL A 208 33.20 57.95 58.73
N PRO A 209 32.28 57.30 59.48
CA PRO A 209 31.89 57.79 60.80
C PRO A 209 33.02 57.75 61.82
N TRP A 210 33.88 56.71 61.75
CA TRP A 210 35.06 56.64 62.60
C TRP A 210 36.04 57.78 62.30
N LEU A 211 36.29 58.08 61.02
CA LEU A 211 37.14 59.22 60.62
C LEU A 211 36.59 60.55 61.14
N ASP A 212 35.26 60.74 61.11
CA ASP A 212 34.61 61.92 61.69
C ASP A 212 34.86 62.04 63.20
N ALA A 213 34.63 60.97 63.96
CA ALA A 213 34.88 60.96 65.41
C ALA A 213 36.37 61.11 65.77
N ALA A 214 37.26 60.55 64.95
CA ALA A 214 38.70 60.64 65.16
C ALA A 214 39.21 62.07 64.92
N GLN A 215 38.72 62.76 63.90
CA GLN A 215 39.04 64.17 63.65
C GLN A 215 38.46 65.12 64.72
N GLU A 216 37.36 64.76 65.36
CA GLU A 216 36.79 65.51 66.49
C GLU A 216 37.68 65.38 67.73
N LYS A 217 38.13 64.15 68.07
CA LYS A 217 39.09 63.92 69.17
C LYS A 217 40.43 64.65 68.98
N VAL A 218 40.96 64.70 67.75
CA VAL A 218 42.19 65.47 67.45
C VAL A 218 41.97 66.97 67.67
N ARG A 219 40.79 67.50 67.34
CA ARG A 219 40.42 68.90 67.60
C ARG A 219 40.33 69.20 69.10
N GLU A 220 39.72 68.29 69.88
CA GLU A 220 39.66 68.40 71.34
C GLU A 220 41.06 68.45 71.96
N TRP A 221 41.99 67.59 71.55
CA TRP A 221 43.36 67.63 72.08
C TRP A 221 44.19 68.82 71.62
N ASN A 222 43.88 69.41 70.47
CA ASN A 222 44.52 70.66 70.07
C ASN A 222 44.07 71.86 70.94
N ASP A 223 42.94 71.77 71.64
CA ASP A 223 42.46 72.79 72.58
C ASP A 223 43.30 72.85 73.88
N PRO A 224 43.96 73.98 74.19
CA PRO A 224 44.74 74.15 75.42
C PRO A 224 43.93 74.08 76.72
N GLU A 225 42.63 74.37 76.70
CA GLU A 225 41.75 74.30 77.89
C GLU A 225 41.38 72.85 78.21
N TYR A 226 41.11 72.04 77.19
CA TYR A 226 40.83 70.61 77.34
C TYR A 226 42.06 69.84 77.84
N ARG A 227 43.26 70.14 77.30
CA ARG A 227 44.54 69.59 77.80
C ARG A 227 44.83 69.90 79.27
N LYS A 228 44.17 70.87 79.91
CA LYS A 228 44.32 71.11 81.36
C LYS A 228 43.29 70.37 82.21
N GLN A 229 42.15 69.99 81.63
CA GLN A 229 41.06 69.28 82.32
C GLN A 229 41.28 67.78 82.43
N ILE A 230 42.06 67.17 81.52
CA ILE A 230 42.36 65.73 81.49
C ILE A 230 43.22 65.27 82.71
N GLY A 231 43.59 66.19 83.61
CA GLY A 231 44.28 65.87 84.86
C GLY A 231 45.80 65.79 84.70
N PRO A 232 46.52 65.08 85.60
CA PRO A 232 47.97 64.95 85.55
C PRO A 232 48.47 64.44 84.19
N VAL A 233 49.67 64.86 83.78
CA VAL A 233 50.32 64.53 82.48
C VAL A 233 50.32 63.02 82.18
N THR A 234 50.32 62.17 83.21
CA THR A 234 50.23 60.71 83.08
C THR A 234 48.91 60.20 82.49
N ILE A 235 47.77 60.84 82.78
CA ILE A 235 46.45 60.45 82.24
C ILE A 235 46.33 60.88 80.77
N GLN A 236 46.87 62.05 80.42
CA GLN A 236 46.87 62.56 79.06
C GLN A 236 47.63 61.65 78.08
N ILE A 237 48.75 61.07 78.53
CA ILE A 237 49.55 60.13 77.74
C ILE A 237 48.83 58.79 77.56
N GLU A 238 48.11 58.31 78.58
CA GLU A 238 47.33 57.07 78.48
C GLU A 238 46.18 57.21 77.48
N GLU A 239 45.48 58.35 77.50
CA GLU A 239 44.41 58.63 76.54
C GLU A 239 44.97 58.82 75.11
N PHE A 240 46.11 59.53 74.95
CA PHE A 240 46.81 59.69 73.67
C PHE A 240 47.20 58.36 73.02
N ASN A 241 47.84 57.48 73.79
CA ASN A 241 48.28 56.19 73.28
C ASN A 241 47.11 55.25 72.97
N LYS A 242 45.98 55.35 73.70
CA LYS A 242 44.75 54.63 73.36
C LYS A 242 44.19 55.06 72.00
N PHE A 243 44.15 56.35 71.70
CA PHE A 243 43.65 56.85 70.42
C PHE A 243 44.57 56.48 69.26
N ARG A 244 45.89 56.61 69.41
CA ARG A 244 46.85 56.21 68.36
C ARG A 244 46.73 54.73 68.01
N LYS A 245 46.55 53.88 69.02
CA LYS A 245 46.27 52.45 68.82
C LYS A 245 44.99 52.22 68.00
N ASP A 246 43.97 53.04 68.21
CA ASP A 246 42.71 52.96 67.46
C ASP A 246 42.90 53.35 65.99
N VAL A 247 43.72 54.37 65.71
CA VAL A 247 44.05 54.82 64.34
C VAL A 247 44.81 53.75 63.54
N ASP A 248 45.83 53.13 64.12
CA ASP A 248 46.63 52.10 63.43
C ASP A 248 45.80 50.85 63.07
N ASN A 249 44.81 50.49 63.90
CA ASN A 249 43.91 49.36 63.62
C ASN A 249 43.03 49.61 62.38
N HIS A 250 42.56 50.85 62.17
CA HIS A 250 41.67 51.21 61.06
C HIS A 250 42.42 51.46 59.72
N ALA A 251 43.75 51.48 59.71
CA ALA A 251 44.55 51.70 58.50
C ALA A 251 44.42 50.56 57.46
N SER A 252 44.17 49.34 57.93
CA SER A 252 43.91 48.17 57.07
C SER A 252 42.58 48.32 56.32
N LEU A 253 41.51 48.67 57.05
CA LEU A 253 40.18 48.92 56.51
C LEU A 253 40.18 50.02 55.45
N LYS A 254 40.95 51.10 55.66
CA LYS A 254 41.14 52.17 54.66
C LYS A 254 41.79 51.68 53.37
N ARG A 255 42.79 50.80 53.45
CA ARG A 255 43.45 50.25 52.26
C ARG A 255 42.47 49.44 51.42
N ASP A 256 41.65 48.61 52.07
CA ASP A 256 40.70 47.72 51.41
C ASP A 256 39.56 48.52 50.76
N ALA A 257 38.99 49.51 51.46
CA ALA A 257 38.00 50.44 50.92
C ALA A 257 38.49 51.16 49.66
N CYS A 258 39.73 51.69 49.69
CA CYS A 258 40.33 52.34 48.53
C CYS A 258 40.55 51.37 47.37
N MET A 259 41.00 50.14 47.61
CA MET A 259 41.20 49.14 46.55
C MET A 259 39.89 48.76 45.86
N HIS A 260 38.84 48.49 46.63
CA HIS A 260 37.51 48.15 46.08
C HIS A 260 36.88 49.31 45.31
N ALA A 261 37.01 50.55 45.80
CA ALA A 261 36.57 51.75 45.10
C ALA A 261 37.27 51.90 43.74
N HIS A 262 38.60 51.82 43.71
CA HIS A 262 39.38 51.95 42.48
C HIS A 262 39.11 50.82 41.48
N HIS A 263 38.83 49.60 41.97
CA HIS A 263 38.40 48.49 41.14
C HIS A 263 37.06 48.81 40.44
N MET A 264 36.07 49.33 41.17
CA MET A 264 34.79 49.74 40.57
C MET A 264 34.94 50.89 39.56
N LEU A 265 35.80 51.88 39.84
CA LEU A 265 36.04 53.00 38.93
C LEU A 265 36.72 52.58 37.62
N LYS A 266 37.56 51.54 37.64
CA LYS A 266 38.17 50.96 36.43
C LYS A 266 37.18 50.22 35.53
N MET A 267 36.12 49.64 36.09
CA MET A 267 35.16 48.82 35.35
C MET A 267 34.21 49.63 34.43
N LYS A 268 34.12 50.96 34.58
CA LYS A 268 33.42 51.93 33.68
C LYS A 268 31.98 51.59 33.23
N LYS A 269 31.23 50.79 33.99
CA LYS A 269 29.83 50.41 33.69
C LYS A 269 28.80 50.94 34.70
N VAL A 270 29.20 51.85 35.59
CA VAL A 270 28.38 52.28 36.74
C VAL A 270 28.45 53.81 36.89
N ASN A 271 27.41 54.43 37.46
CA ASN A 271 27.47 55.83 37.90
C ASN A 271 28.57 55.99 38.97
N THR A 272 29.72 56.51 38.57
CA THR A 272 30.93 56.60 39.41
C THR A 272 30.96 57.81 40.35
N GLN A 273 30.01 58.75 40.21
CA GLN A 273 30.02 60.01 40.96
C GLN A 273 29.91 59.82 42.49
N PRO A 274 29.01 58.97 43.03
CA PRO A 274 28.90 58.77 44.47
C PRO A 274 30.18 58.15 45.06
N ILE A 275 30.69 57.09 44.43
CA ILE A 275 31.90 56.37 44.85
C ILE A 275 33.13 57.29 44.84
N GLN A 276 33.27 58.14 43.82
CA GLN A 276 34.35 59.13 43.76
C GLN A 276 34.28 60.15 44.91
N SER A 277 33.06 60.57 45.27
CA SER A 277 32.86 61.55 46.34
C SER A 277 33.20 60.99 47.73
N THR A 278 32.80 59.75 48.04
CA THR A 278 33.11 59.09 49.32
C THR A 278 34.59 58.72 49.43
N LEU A 279 35.20 58.22 48.34
CA LEU A 279 36.63 57.92 48.32
C LEU A 279 37.47 59.17 48.60
N LYS A 280 37.15 60.29 47.93
CA LYS A 280 37.85 61.57 48.13
C LYS A 280 37.68 62.09 49.57
N ASN A 281 36.51 61.87 50.18
CA ASN A 281 36.26 62.24 51.58
C ASN A 281 37.14 61.43 52.54
N ILE A 282 37.22 60.11 52.37
CA ILE A 282 38.05 59.21 53.19
C ILE A 282 39.53 59.58 53.07
N GLU A 283 40.02 59.76 51.84
CA GLU A 283 41.44 60.07 51.58
C GLU A 283 41.86 61.41 52.19
N ASN A 284 41.04 62.45 52.06
CA ASN A 284 41.34 63.76 52.64
C ASN A 284 41.35 63.70 54.17
N LYS A 285 40.32 63.13 54.79
CA LYS A 285 40.21 63.11 56.26
C LYS A 285 41.30 62.29 56.93
N TRP A 286 41.70 61.18 56.31
CA TRP A 286 42.80 60.35 56.80
C TRP A 286 44.14 61.08 56.72
N SER A 287 44.40 61.81 55.63
CA SER A 287 45.63 62.60 55.47
C SER A 287 45.75 63.71 56.51
N ASP A 288 44.65 64.37 56.88
CA ASP A 288 44.64 65.38 57.94
C ASP A 288 45.03 64.77 59.31
N LEU A 289 44.54 63.56 59.58
CA LEU A 289 44.78 62.86 60.83
C LEU A 289 46.23 62.35 60.97
N GLU A 290 46.84 61.87 59.88
CA GLU A 290 48.26 61.50 59.83
C GLU A 290 49.20 62.70 60.07
N HIS A 291 48.78 63.91 59.68
CA HIS A 291 49.59 65.12 59.84
C HIS A 291 49.57 65.71 61.25
N GLU A 292 48.41 65.69 61.93
CA GLU A 292 48.23 66.31 63.25
C GLU A 292 48.73 65.43 64.43
N LEU A 293 48.70 64.10 64.29
CA LEU A 293 49.09 63.16 65.35
C LEU A 293 50.54 63.32 65.87
N PRO A 294 51.57 63.43 65.02
CA PRO A 294 52.96 63.54 65.45
C PRO A 294 53.24 64.82 66.25
N ARG A 295 52.57 65.93 65.88
CA ARG A 295 52.70 67.22 66.55
C ARG A 295 52.12 67.21 67.96
N LEU A 296 50.95 66.58 68.14
CA LEU A 296 50.32 66.38 69.45
C LEU A 296 51.16 65.49 70.38
N GLN A 297 51.88 64.51 69.81
CA GLN A 297 52.78 63.63 70.56
C GLN A 297 53.98 64.39 71.14
N GLU A 298 54.60 65.29 70.37
CA GLU A 298 55.72 66.12 70.82
C GLU A 298 55.32 67.08 71.94
N ASP A 299 54.15 67.73 71.82
CA ASP A 299 53.62 68.67 72.82
C ASP A 299 53.39 68.01 74.19
N ILE A 300 52.85 66.78 74.23
CA ILE A 300 52.54 66.07 75.49
C ILE A 300 53.84 65.53 76.14
N HIS A 301 54.82 65.13 75.33
CA HIS A 301 56.12 64.63 75.81
C HIS A 301 56.97 65.72 76.47
N GLN A 302 56.89 66.97 76.03
CA GLN A 302 57.68 68.08 76.57
C GLN A 302 57.29 68.44 78.02
N VAL A 303 56.03 68.20 78.41
CA VAL A 303 55.51 68.46 79.77
C VAL A 303 55.88 67.35 80.77
N LEU A 304 56.21 66.14 80.30
CA LEU A 304 56.57 64.99 81.15
C LEU A 304 57.99 65.13 81.75
N ASN A 305 58.93 65.72 81.01
CA ASN A 305 60.35 65.75 81.38
C ASN A 305 60.68 66.66 82.60
N ASP A 306 59.79 67.58 82.98
CA ASP A 306 60.09 68.61 83.98
C ASP A 306 59.72 68.21 85.43
N ASN A 307 59.02 67.10 85.70
CA ASN A 307 58.33 66.89 86.99
C ASN A 307 58.47 65.53 87.72
N LEU A 308 59.39 64.61 87.37
CA LEU A 308 59.50 63.32 88.09
C LEU A 308 60.84 63.06 88.81
N PRO A 309 60.87 62.82 90.14
CA PRO A 309 62.06 62.35 90.88
C PRO A 309 62.35 60.84 90.68
N HIS A 310 63.55 60.52 90.16
CA HIS A 310 64.01 59.16 89.80
C HIS A 310 63.88 58.07 90.89
N ARG A 311 63.94 58.40 92.18
CA ARG A 311 63.82 57.42 93.27
C ARG A 311 62.39 56.96 93.58
N VAL A 312 61.37 57.77 93.24
CA VAL A 312 59.95 57.43 93.45
C VAL A 312 59.48 56.50 92.34
N ALA A 313 59.83 56.80 91.09
CA ALA A 313 59.53 55.98 89.91
C ALA A 313 60.04 54.53 90.04
N MET A 314 61.22 54.33 90.63
CA MET A 314 61.84 53.01 90.75
C MET A 314 61.19 52.11 91.84
N LYS A 315 60.71 52.70 92.95
CA LYS A 315 59.96 51.95 93.97
C LYS A 315 58.57 51.56 93.49
N GLU A 316 57.90 52.45 92.76
CA GLU A 316 56.59 52.16 92.16
C GLU A 316 56.69 51.10 91.07
N LEU A 317 57.75 51.11 90.24
CA LEU A 317 58.00 50.08 89.23
C LEU A 317 58.20 48.69 89.85
N LEU A 318 59.03 48.57 90.90
CA LEU A 318 59.23 47.29 91.58
C LEU A 318 57.95 46.76 92.25
N ALA A 319 57.15 47.65 92.88
CA ALA A 319 55.87 47.27 93.48
C ALA A 319 54.83 46.84 92.44
N TRP A 320 54.81 47.50 91.27
CA TRP A 320 53.94 47.15 90.15
C TRP A 320 54.34 45.81 89.52
N ILE A 321 55.63 45.56 89.31
CA ILE A 321 56.15 44.26 88.83
C ILE A 321 55.71 43.14 89.77
N GLU A 322 55.82 43.30 91.09
CA GLU A 322 55.41 42.28 92.06
C GLU A 322 53.89 42.01 92.04
N GLN A 323 53.06 43.05 91.87
CA GLN A 323 51.61 42.89 91.74
C GLN A 323 51.22 42.16 90.45
N LEU A 324 51.82 42.53 89.32
CA LEU A 324 51.51 41.92 88.02
C LEU A 324 51.93 40.44 87.99
N THR A 325 53.08 40.09 88.57
CA THR A 325 53.53 38.69 88.68
C THR A 325 52.52 37.82 89.44
N LYS A 326 51.92 38.32 90.54
CA LYS A 326 50.86 37.59 91.29
C LYS A 326 49.56 37.43 90.49
N VAL A 327 49.25 38.35 89.58
CA VAL A 327 48.08 38.24 88.70
C VAL A 327 48.31 37.20 87.61
N LEU A 328 49.52 37.12 87.07
CA LEU A 328 49.90 36.11 86.07
C LEU A 328 49.89 34.69 86.64
N ASP A 329 50.39 34.48 87.86
CA ASP A 329 50.33 33.16 88.52
C ASP A 329 48.88 32.65 88.67
N LYS A 330 47.91 33.56 88.84
CA LYS A 330 46.48 33.22 88.90
C LYS A 330 45.87 32.95 87.52
N LEU A 331 46.34 33.62 86.47
CA LEU A 331 45.87 33.41 85.09
C LEU A 331 46.42 32.11 84.51
N GLU A 332 47.67 31.75 84.82
CA GLU A 332 48.29 30.49 84.40
C GLU A 332 47.67 29.25 85.08
N ALA A 333 46.97 29.43 86.22
CA ALA A 333 46.31 28.36 86.96
C ALA A 333 44.83 28.12 86.56
N LYS A 334 44.26 28.94 85.66
CA LYS A 334 42.86 28.81 85.20
C LYS A 334 42.76 27.85 84.01
N ASP A 335 41.68 27.07 83.98
CA ASP A 335 41.38 26.11 82.90
C ASP A 335 40.74 26.82 81.68
N ASN A 336 41.20 26.48 80.47
CA ASN A 336 40.76 27.07 79.20
C ASN A 336 39.70 26.19 78.49
N ALA A 337 38.59 25.91 79.18
CA ALA A 337 37.63 24.90 78.75
C ALA A 337 36.75 25.29 77.54
N THR A 338 36.54 26.58 77.29
CA THR A 338 35.71 27.10 76.19
C THR A 338 36.43 28.16 75.34
N LEU A 339 35.96 28.38 74.10
CA LEU A 339 36.44 29.48 73.24
C LEU A 339 36.32 30.85 73.92
N GLN A 340 35.27 31.06 74.71
CA GLN A 340 35.09 32.32 75.45
C GLN A 340 36.15 32.48 76.54
N ASP A 341 36.46 31.41 77.27
CA ASP A 341 37.53 31.44 78.27
C ASP A 341 38.87 31.80 77.61
N VAL A 342 39.21 31.20 76.45
CA VAL A 342 40.46 31.50 75.73
C VAL A 342 40.50 32.97 75.25
N LYS A 343 39.38 33.50 74.74
CA LYS A 343 39.26 34.92 74.34
C LYS A 343 39.47 35.85 75.54
N ASP A 344 38.85 35.54 76.67
CA ASP A 344 38.96 36.36 77.90
C ASP A 344 40.39 36.32 78.47
N HIS A 345 41.05 35.16 78.47
CA HIS A 345 42.45 35.03 78.89
C HIS A 345 43.38 35.81 77.95
N LEU A 346 43.18 35.71 76.63
CA LEU A 346 43.99 36.46 75.67
C LEU A 346 43.81 37.98 75.83
N GLN A 347 42.58 38.43 76.03
CA GLN A 347 42.28 39.85 76.27
C GLN A 347 42.96 40.34 77.55
N THR A 348 43.02 39.50 78.58
CA THR A 348 43.72 39.80 79.83
C THR A 348 45.24 39.88 79.63
N TYR A 349 45.86 38.92 78.91
CA TYR A 349 47.29 39.00 78.55
C TYR A 349 47.62 40.21 77.67
N LYS A 350 46.77 40.54 76.69
CA LYS A 350 46.90 41.76 75.87
C LYS A 350 46.79 43.03 76.71
N GLY A 351 45.89 43.05 77.70
CA GLY A 351 45.79 44.14 78.69
C GLY A 351 47.10 44.32 79.46
N HIS A 352 47.64 43.24 80.03
CA HIS A 352 48.89 43.30 80.80
C HIS A 352 50.12 43.64 79.95
N LYS A 353 50.17 43.25 78.67
CA LYS A 353 51.22 43.70 77.73
C LYS A 353 51.13 45.19 77.43
N VAL A 354 49.92 45.73 77.33
CA VAL A 354 49.71 47.17 77.19
C VAL A 354 50.23 47.88 78.44
N ASP A 355 49.86 47.41 79.64
CA ASP A 355 50.33 47.98 80.90
C ASP A 355 51.88 47.97 81.00
N MET A 356 52.51 46.91 80.48
CA MET A 356 53.97 46.81 80.34
C MET A 356 54.55 47.86 79.39
N ASN A 357 53.95 48.07 78.22
CA ASN A 357 54.43 49.07 77.27
C ASN A 357 54.30 50.51 77.80
N THR A 358 53.23 50.82 78.54
CA THR A 358 53.06 52.16 79.16
C THR A 358 54.14 52.43 80.21
N LYS A 359 54.63 51.41 80.91
CA LYS A 359 55.69 51.53 81.92
C LYS A 359 57.11 51.50 81.33
N MET A 360 57.28 51.21 80.03
CA MET A 360 58.57 51.14 79.35
C MET A 360 59.32 52.48 79.37
N LEU A 361 58.62 53.59 79.16
CA LEU A 361 59.20 54.93 79.24
C LEU A 361 59.67 55.27 80.66
N THR A 362 58.99 54.75 81.69
CA THR A 362 59.41 54.90 83.10
C THR A 362 60.67 54.07 83.40
N VAL A 363 60.80 52.88 82.79
CA VAL A 363 62.01 52.04 82.87
C VAL A 363 63.19 52.70 82.15
N GLU A 364 62.97 53.28 80.96
CA GLU A 364 63.99 54.03 80.22
C GLU A 364 64.43 55.28 81.00
N PHE A 365 63.50 56.02 81.60
CA PHE A 365 63.80 57.17 82.48
C PHE A 365 64.67 56.77 83.68
N VAL A 366 64.36 55.65 84.36
CA VAL A 366 65.16 55.14 85.49
C VAL A 366 66.54 54.67 85.02
N ASN A 367 66.64 54.04 83.85
CA ASN A 367 67.91 53.61 83.23
C ASN A 367 68.79 54.80 82.79
N GLN A 368 68.21 55.85 82.20
CA GLN A 368 68.94 57.06 81.80
C GLN A 368 69.39 57.89 83.02
N SER A 369 68.58 57.95 84.08
CA SER A 369 68.92 58.61 85.34
C SER A 369 70.17 58.00 86.00
N ALA A 370 70.32 56.66 85.92
CA ALA A 370 71.48 55.94 86.44
C ALA A 370 72.77 56.23 85.65
N SER A 371 72.66 56.38 84.32
CA SER A 371 73.78 56.78 83.45
C SER A 371 74.30 58.18 83.77
N ASN A 372 73.42 59.14 84.09
CA ASN A 372 73.81 60.52 84.45
C ASN A 372 74.45 60.63 85.85
N MET A 373 74.11 59.73 86.79
CA MET A 373 74.73 59.61 88.12
C MET A 373 76.17 59.04 88.08
N SER A 374 76.55 58.36 86.99
CA SER A 374 77.88 57.76 86.83
C SER A 374 79.00 58.82 86.65
N GLN A 375 78.66 60.02 86.17
CA GLN A 375 79.63 61.08 85.86
C GLN A 375 79.97 62.02 87.03
N ASN A 376 79.23 62.00 88.15
CA ASN A 376 79.52 62.88 89.29
C ASN A 376 80.55 62.29 90.27
N LEU A 377 81.72 62.93 90.32
CA LEU A 377 82.84 62.68 91.23
C LEU A 377 82.64 63.46 92.55
N MET A 378 82.27 62.73 93.62
CA MET A 378 82.41 63.06 95.07
C MET A 378 81.18 62.58 95.88
N GLY A 379 80.98 61.26 95.95
CA GLY A 379 79.96 60.62 96.81
C GLY A 379 80.40 59.22 97.24
N LYS A 380 80.25 58.88 98.52
CA LYS A 380 80.81 57.70 99.21
C LYS A 380 80.50 56.37 98.47
N ARG A 381 81.47 55.45 98.42
CA ARG A 381 81.42 54.17 97.67
C ARG A 381 80.27 53.21 98.04
N TYR A 382 79.58 53.41 99.17
CA TYR A 382 78.48 52.53 99.60
C TYR A 382 77.14 52.79 98.85
N ASP A 383 76.86 54.00 98.36
CA ASP A 383 75.58 54.31 97.68
C ASP A 383 75.55 53.95 96.19
N LYS A 384 76.70 53.61 95.57
CA LYS A 384 76.80 53.26 94.14
C LYS A 384 76.51 51.77 93.86
N THR A 385 76.77 50.88 94.81
CA THR A 385 76.51 49.43 94.70
C THR A 385 75.05 49.09 94.94
N ASP A 386 74.42 49.66 95.97
CA ASP A 386 73.00 49.41 96.28
C ASP A 386 72.06 49.84 95.14
N MET A 387 72.34 50.98 94.48
CA MET A 387 71.52 51.44 93.35
C MET A 387 71.70 50.58 92.09
N ALA A 388 72.94 50.13 91.81
CA ALA A 388 73.21 49.26 90.66
C ALA A 388 72.61 47.86 90.85
N GLU A 389 72.59 47.34 92.08
CA GLU A 389 71.96 46.06 92.42
C GLU A 389 70.43 46.14 92.32
N LEU A 390 69.81 47.23 92.82
CA LEU A 390 68.37 47.47 92.67
C LEU A 390 67.95 47.68 91.20
N LEU A 391 68.77 48.36 90.39
CA LEU A 391 68.52 48.55 88.95
C LEU A 391 68.68 47.26 88.17
N GLY A 392 69.72 46.49 88.49
CA GLY A 392 69.95 45.15 87.92
C GLY A 392 68.81 44.19 88.25
N ASN A 393 68.31 44.24 89.49
CA ASN A 393 67.17 43.44 89.93
C ASN A 393 65.87 43.86 89.21
N MET A 394 65.56 45.16 89.16
CA MET A 394 64.39 45.67 88.44
C MET A 394 64.40 45.30 86.95
N ASN A 395 65.52 45.50 86.25
CA ASN A 395 65.62 45.16 84.83
C ASN A 395 65.53 43.66 84.58
N ARG A 396 66.08 42.81 85.48
CA ARG A 396 65.93 41.36 85.40
C ARG A 396 64.48 40.92 85.57
N GLU A 397 63.80 41.42 86.60
CA GLU A 397 62.39 41.09 86.86
C GLU A 397 61.46 41.62 85.76
N TRP A 398 61.76 42.79 85.20
CA TRP A 398 61.08 43.33 84.03
C TRP A 398 61.21 42.41 82.80
N GLN A 399 62.42 41.94 82.49
CA GLN A 399 62.65 41.04 81.36
C GLN A 399 61.95 39.67 81.55
N LEU A 400 61.97 39.13 82.78
CA LEU A 400 61.26 37.89 83.11
C LEU A 400 59.74 38.04 82.97
N LEU A 401 59.18 39.12 83.49
CA LEU A 401 57.75 39.45 83.37
C LEU A 401 57.34 39.66 81.90
N HIS A 402 58.20 40.33 81.11
CA HIS A 402 57.99 40.56 79.68
C HIS A 402 57.98 39.25 78.88
N SER A 403 58.88 38.32 79.19
CA SER A 403 58.88 36.99 78.57
C SER A 403 57.62 36.22 78.94
N ARG A 404 57.24 36.18 80.24
CA ARG A 404 56.05 35.45 80.70
C ARG A 404 54.76 35.93 80.05
N ILE A 405 54.55 37.24 79.95
CA ILE A 405 53.36 37.81 79.29
C ILE A 405 53.37 37.51 77.79
N ASN A 406 54.51 37.65 77.11
CA ASN A 406 54.59 37.34 75.67
C ASN A 406 54.39 35.85 75.39
N ASP A 407 54.99 34.97 76.19
CA ASP A 407 54.85 33.53 76.05
C ASP A 407 53.41 33.07 76.37
N GLY A 408 52.79 33.63 77.41
CA GLY A 408 51.39 33.41 77.76
C GLY A 408 50.41 33.91 76.70
N GLN A 409 50.63 35.13 76.17
CA GLN A 409 49.85 35.68 75.04
C GLN A 409 49.97 34.77 73.82
N LYS A 410 51.19 34.40 73.42
CA LYS A 410 51.44 33.57 72.23
C LYS A 410 50.79 32.19 72.35
N ARG A 411 50.87 31.55 73.52
CA ARG A 411 50.20 30.26 73.78
C ARG A 411 48.68 30.37 73.71
N THR A 412 48.11 31.46 74.25
CA THR A 412 46.65 31.67 74.23
C THR A 412 46.14 32.06 72.83
N GLU A 413 46.93 32.79 72.04
CA GLU A 413 46.68 33.04 70.60
C GLU A 413 46.68 31.75 69.80
N GLN A 414 47.67 30.88 70.01
CA GLN A 414 47.71 29.57 69.35
C GLN A 414 46.52 28.68 69.71
N LEU A 415 46.06 28.71 70.97
CA LEU A 415 44.85 28.01 71.39
C LEU A 415 43.58 28.62 70.79
N LEU A 416 43.52 29.94 70.65
CA LEU A 416 42.40 30.66 70.03
C LEU A 416 42.28 30.33 68.54
N ASP A 417 43.41 30.31 67.82
CA ASP A 417 43.45 29.96 66.40
C ASP A 417 42.94 28.54 66.17
N ARG A 418 43.35 27.59 67.02
CA ARG A 418 42.87 26.19 66.95
C ARG A 418 41.38 26.05 67.30
N TRP A 419 40.87 26.80 68.26
CA TRP A 419 39.43 26.82 68.56
C TRP A 419 38.60 27.47 67.44
N ASN A 420 39.09 28.56 66.83
CA ASN A 420 38.43 29.20 65.69
C ASN A 420 38.46 28.29 64.45
N GLU A 421 39.53 27.54 64.24
CA GLU A 421 39.62 26.51 63.21
C GLU A 421 38.60 25.39 63.44
N PHE A 422 38.50 24.88 64.68
CA PHE A 422 37.50 23.90 65.06
C PHE A 422 36.04 24.39 64.85
N GLU A 423 35.69 25.60 65.29
CA GLU A 423 34.33 26.13 65.09
C GLU A 423 34.03 26.45 63.61
N ARG A 424 35.04 26.87 62.83
CA ARG A 424 34.89 27.08 61.38
C ARG A 424 34.63 25.76 60.65
N GLU A 425 35.41 24.72 60.93
CA GLU A 425 35.20 23.39 60.34
C GLU A 425 33.84 22.81 60.75
N LEU A 426 33.41 23.04 62.00
CA LEU A 426 32.09 22.63 62.49
C LEU A 426 30.95 23.35 61.74
N GLU A 427 31.02 24.67 61.60
CA GLU A 427 30.01 25.48 60.90
C GLU A 427 29.92 25.10 59.40
N GLU A 428 31.05 24.83 58.75
CA GLU A 428 31.09 24.34 57.38
C GLU A 428 30.39 23.00 57.20
N LEU A 429 30.58 22.06 58.15
CA LEU A 429 29.88 20.77 58.13
C LEU A 429 28.39 20.90 58.45
N GLU A 430 28.01 21.71 59.44
CA GLU A 430 26.59 21.96 59.77
C GLU A 430 25.85 22.55 58.56
N LYS A 431 26.45 23.55 57.89
CA LYS A 431 25.91 24.14 56.67
C LYS A 431 25.79 23.13 55.54
N PHE A 432 26.80 22.27 55.36
CA PHE A 432 26.74 21.19 54.36
C PHE A 432 25.58 20.22 54.64
N MET A 433 25.40 19.79 55.90
CA MET A 433 24.29 18.89 56.28
C MET A 433 22.93 19.55 56.03
N GLU A 434 22.79 20.84 56.35
CA GLU A 434 21.56 21.59 56.09
C GLU A 434 21.27 21.74 54.58
N GLU A 435 22.29 22.03 53.78
CA GLU A 435 22.17 22.14 52.32
C GLU A 435 21.76 20.80 51.68
N GLU A 436 22.37 19.68 52.08
CA GLU A 436 22.01 18.36 51.58
C GLU A 436 20.60 17.93 52.04
N ASN A 437 20.22 18.24 53.29
CA ASN A 437 18.87 17.95 53.79
C ASN A 437 17.81 18.73 53.00
N ASN A 438 18.04 20.02 52.77
CA ASN A 438 17.17 20.86 51.97
C ASN A 438 17.06 20.39 50.51
N LYS A 439 18.13 19.85 49.92
CA LYS A 439 18.10 19.25 48.58
C LYS A 439 17.20 18.02 48.56
N LEU A 440 17.37 17.09 49.50
CA LEU A 440 16.57 15.85 49.56
C LEU A 440 15.09 16.12 49.88
N GLN A 441 14.81 17.07 50.77
CA GLN A 441 13.44 17.39 51.19
C GLN A 441 12.55 17.90 50.04
N ARG A 442 13.12 18.57 49.03
CA ARG A 442 12.41 18.99 47.81
C ARG A 442 11.86 17.81 46.99
N HIS A 443 12.36 16.61 47.22
CA HIS A 443 12.01 15.38 46.50
C HIS A 443 11.08 14.44 47.28
N ASP A 444 10.64 14.82 48.48
CA ASP A 444 9.81 13.95 49.35
C ASP A 444 8.32 13.85 48.92
N GLY A 445 7.93 14.57 47.87
CA GLY A 445 6.57 14.59 47.32
C GLY A 445 6.19 13.41 46.41
N LYS A 446 5.10 13.58 45.63
CA LYS A 446 4.66 12.58 44.64
C LYS A 446 5.68 12.43 43.50
N VAL A 447 5.69 11.25 42.88
CA VAL A 447 6.68 10.88 41.86
C VAL A 447 6.40 11.58 40.53
N GLY A 448 7.45 12.03 39.85
CA GLY A 448 7.38 12.64 38.52
C GLY A 448 7.46 11.62 37.38
N GLN A 449 7.83 12.10 36.18
CA GLN A 449 8.15 11.24 35.04
C GLN A 449 9.47 10.48 35.25
N VAL A 450 9.77 9.49 34.40
CA VAL A 450 11.00 8.66 34.48
C VAL A 450 12.28 9.51 34.59
N ALA A 451 12.40 10.60 33.83
CA ALA A 451 13.56 11.49 33.92
C ALA A 451 13.71 12.14 35.32
N TYR A 452 12.60 12.52 35.95
CA TYR A 452 12.61 13.02 37.32
C TYR A 452 12.95 11.90 38.31
N VAL A 453 12.44 10.69 38.11
CA VAL A 453 12.79 9.51 38.94
C VAL A 453 14.29 9.23 38.91
N MET A 454 14.88 9.19 37.72
CA MET A 454 16.34 9.04 37.55
C MET A 454 17.11 10.22 38.16
N GLN A 455 16.62 11.44 38.02
CA GLN A 455 17.23 12.61 38.64
C GLN A 455 17.27 12.47 40.17
N VAL A 456 16.16 12.08 40.82
CA VAL A 456 16.13 11.89 42.27
C VAL A 456 17.06 10.75 42.70
N LEU A 457 17.11 9.65 41.95
CA LEU A 457 18.04 8.55 42.23
C LEU A 457 19.50 8.98 42.11
N ASN A 458 19.85 9.80 41.10
CA ASN A 458 21.19 10.36 40.94
C ASN A 458 21.54 11.34 42.07
N VAL A 459 20.59 12.18 42.51
CA VAL A 459 20.77 13.05 43.68
C VAL A 459 21.03 12.20 44.93
N CYS A 460 20.23 11.16 45.16
CA CYS A 460 20.44 10.21 46.25
C CYS A 460 21.78 9.48 46.14
N GLN A 461 22.29 9.25 44.91
CA GLN A 461 23.62 8.69 44.66
C GLN A 461 24.72 9.66 45.04
N ALA A 462 24.67 10.89 44.53
CA ALA A 462 25.61 11.95 44.84
C ALA A 462 25.69 12.23 46.35
N THR A 463 24.56 12.31 47.06
CA THR A 463 24.56 12.51 48.52
C THR A 463 25.15 11.31 49.27
N THR A 464 24.93 10.07 48.80
CA THR A 464 25.57 8.88 49.40
C THR A 464 27.08 8.85 49.20
N GLU A 465 27.56 9.33 48.05
CA GLU A 465 29.00 9.42 47.75
C GLU A 465 29.66 10.58 48.52
N ALA A 466 28.91 11.65 48.82
CA ALA A 466 29.42 12.82 49.53
C ALA A 466 29.47 12.68 51.06
N LEU A 467 28.68 11.77 51.66
CA LEU A 467 28.61 11.60 53.12
C LEU A 467 29.85 10.92 53.77
N PRO A 468 30.48 9.87 53.20
CA PRO A 468 31.66 9.22 53.79
C PRO A 468 32.84 10.14 54.07
N PRO A 469 33.32 11.00 53.14
CA PRO A 469 34.43 11.92 53.45
C PRO A 469 34.01 12.91 54.54
N LYS A 470 32.73 13.30 54.62
CA LYS A 470 32.25 14.16 55.70
C LYS A 470 32.16 13.46 57.05
N LYS A 471 31.95 12.15 57.10
CA LYS A 471 32.08 11.36 58.34
C LYS A 471 33.53 11.30 58.82
N GLU A 472 34.48 11.19 57.90
CA GLU A 472 35.92 11.26 58.23
C GLU A 472 36.29 12.65 58.76
N ASP A 473 35.76 13.72 58.16
CA ASP A 473 35.93 15.10 58.67
C ASP A 473 35.36 15.26 60.10
N ILE A 474 34.24 14.61 60.44
CA ILE A 474 33.65 14.62 61.79
C ILE A 474 34.56 13.90 62.81
N GLU A 475 35.13 12.75 62.45
CA GLU A 475 36.09 12.05 63.33
C GLU A 475 37.38 12.87 63.48
N HIS A 476 37.85 13.54 62.43
CA HIS A 476 38.98 14.47 62.52
C HIS A 476 38.68 15.67 63.44
N LEU A 477 37.46 16.23 63.37
CA LEU A 477 36.99 17.28 64.28
C LEU A 477 36.95 16.79 65.72
N LYS A 478 36.55 15.54 65.95
CA LYS A 478 36.54 14.93 67.29
C LYS A 478 37.95 14.78 67.86
N ASP A 479 38.91 14.35 67.04
CA ASP A 479 40.32 14.28 67.41
C ASP A 479 40.90 15.68 67.70
N THR A 480 40.60 16.66 66.84
CA THR A 480 41.04 18.05 67.00
C THR A 480 40.44 18.67 68.27
N GLY A 481 39.15 18.42 68.51
CA GLY A 481 38.43 18.84 69.71
C GLY A 481 39.02 18.23 70.98
N SER A 482 39.40 16.94 70.97
CA SER A 482 39.97 16.23 72.12
C SER A 482 41.27 16.84 72.64
N GLN A 483 41.98 17.57 71.77
CA GLN A 483 43.20 18.31 72.12
C GLN A 483 42.90 19.70 72.72
N LEU A 484 41.65 20.18 72.64
CA LEU A 484 41.22 21.51 73.10
C LEU A 484 40.48 21.48 74.44
N THR A 485 39.71 20.44 74.73
CA THR A 485 38.91 20.32 75.97
C THR A 485 38.64 18.85 76.34
N THR A 486 37.89 18.60 77.41
CA THR A 486 37.54 17.23 77.82
C THR A 486 36.61 16.55 76.80
N GLU A 487 36.83 15.26 76.52
CA GLU A 487 36.05 14.47 75.55
C GLU A 487 34.53 14.61 75.72
N ARG A 488 34.06 14.77 76.96
CA ARG A 488 32.63 14.94 77.28
C ARG A 488 32.03 16.20 76.63
N ASN A 489 32.78 17.30 76.58
CA ASN A 489 32.30 18.56 76.03
C ASN A 489 32.27 18.52 74.48
N ILE A 490 33.26 17.89 73.85
CA ILE A 490 33.32 17.74 72.39
C ILE A 490 32.24 16.78 71.89
N THR A 491 32.08 15.65 72.57
CA THR A 491 31.03 14.67 72.24
C THR A 491 29.64 15.30 72.31
N ALA A 492 29.38 16.15 73.32
CA ALA A 492 28.12 16.88 73.43
C ALA A 492 27.92 17.91 72.28
N ARG A 493 28.99 18.53 71.80
CA ARG A 493 28.97 19.54 70.72
C ARG A 493 28.78 18.91 69.34
N LEU A 494 29.34 17.73 69.07
CA LEU A 494 29.25 17.02 67.79
C LEU A 494 27.99 16.14 67.63
N LEU A 495 27.29 15.81 68.73
CA LEU A 495 26.09 14.97 68.73
C LEU A 495 24.98 15.40 67.73
N PRO A 496 24.67 16.71 67.56
CA PRO A 496 23.68 17.14 66.57
C PRO A 496 24.09 16.84 65.13
N LEU A 497 25.40 16.88 64.84
CA LEU A 497 25.95 16.62 63.52
C LEU A 497 25.90 15.12 63.19
N ASP A 498 26.28 14.25 64.13
CA ASP A 498 26.14 12.79 64.01
C ASP A 498 24.68 12.37 63.78
N LYS A 499 23.75 13.00 64.50
CA LYS A 499 22.31 12.78 64.30
C LYS A 499 21.86 13.21 62.90
N SER A 500 22.33 14.37 62.43
CA SER A 500 21.97 14.89 61.10
C SER A 500 22.47 13.99 59.97
N VAL A 501 23.67 13.42 60.11
CA VAL A 501 24.20 12.42 59.19
C VAL A 501 23.32 11.18 59.13
N HIS A 502 22.91 10.65 60.28
CA HIS A 502 22.01 9.50 60.33
C HIS A 502 20.63 9.79 59.72
N ASP A 503 20.08 10.98 59.98
CA ASP A 503 18.81 11.43 59.42
C ASP A 503 18.86 11.55 57.88
N LEU A 504 19.97 12.06 57.34
CA LEU A 504 20.25 12.11 55.90
C LEU A 504 20.34 10.71 55.28
N GLU A 505 21.09 9.78 55.89
CA GLU A 505 21.20 8.40 55.41
C GLU A 505 19.83 7.70 55.36
N ASN A 506 19.01 7.89 56.39
CA ASN A 506 17.65 7.37 56.45
C ASN A 506 16.73 8.01 55.40
N GLN A 507 16.88 9.31 55.13
CA GLN A 507 16.09 10.00 54.10
C GLN A 507 16.48 9.54 52.68
N VAL A 508 17.78 9.39 52.41
CA VAL A 508 18.30 8.84 51.15
C VAL A 508 17.78 7.42 50.92
N ALA A 509 17.83 6.56 51.94
CA ALA A 509 17.34 5.18 51.83
C ALA A 509 15.84 5.13 51.49
N ARG A 510 15.01 5.93 52.20
CA ARG A 510 13.57 6.03 51.93
C ARG A 510 13.26 6.55 50.53
N LEU A 511 13.96 7.60 50.08
CA LEU A 511 13.75 8.20 48.76
C LEU A 511 14.18 7.24 47.64
N ARG A 512 15.31 6.53 47.80
CA ARG A 512 15.77 5.50 46.85
C ARG A 512 14.76 4.38 46.71
N GLU A 513 14.26 3.83 47.81
CA GLU A 513 13.28 2.74 47.77
C GLU A 513 11.99 3.16 47.04
N LYS A 514 11.45 4.34 47.39
CA LYS A 514 10.25 4.90 46.76
C LYS A 514 10.41 5.11 45.26
N HIS A 515 11.54 5.69 44.83
CA HIS A 515 11.79 6.00 43.43
C HIS A 515 12.19 4.77 42.61
N ASN A 516 12.89 3.79 43.19
CA ASN A 516 13.15 2.49 42.53
C ASN A 516 11.86 1.70 42.28
N LYS A 517 10.96 1.63 43.27
CA LYS A 517 9.63 1.02 43.08
C LYS A 517 8.82 1.73 41.98
N ALA A 518 8.90 3.05 41.92
CA ALA A 518 8.25 3.82 40.86
C ALA A 518 8.89 3.57 39.48
N LEU A 519 10.22 3.42 39.40
CA LEU A 519 10.94 3.10 38.16
C LEU A 519 10.54 1.71 37.62
N GLU A 520 10.44 0.72 38.50
CA GLU A 520 9.97 -0.62 38.15
C GLU A 520 8.53 -0.58 37.62
N LEU A 521 7.64 0.13 38.29
CA LEU A 521 6.26 0.36 37.82
C LEU A 521 6.21 1.05 36.45
N TRP A 522 7.06 2.06 36.21
CA TRP A 522 7.18 2.73 34.92
C TRP A 522 7.63 1.77 33.80
N ASN A 523 8.61 0.91 34.08
CA ASN A 523 9.10 -0.10 33.12
C ASN A 523 8.01 -1.13 32.80
N VAL A 524 7.35 -1.66 33.83
CA VAL A 524 6.27 -2.64 33.69
C VAL A 524 5.05 -2.05 32.96
N HIS A 525 4.74 -0.76 33.18
CA HIS A 525 3.72 -0.03 32.43
C HIS A 525 4.13 0.14 30.96
N LYS A 526 5.38 0.55 30.68
CA LYS A 526 5.91 0.69 29.32
C LYS A 526 5.77 -0.61 28.53
N THR A 527 6.25 -1.73 29.08
CA THR A 527 6.13 -3.04 28.42
C THR A 527 4.68 -3.45 28.19
N SER A 528 3.78 -3.19 29.15
CA SER A 528 2.35 -3.50 28.95
C SER A 528 1.69 -2.63 27.88
N LEU A 529 2.12 -1.37 27.75
CA LEU A 529 1.59 -0.45 26.76
C LEU A 529 2.08 -0.83 25.35
N GLU A 530 3.34 -1.27 25.22
CA GLU A 530 3.92 -1.78 23.97
C GLU A 530 3.18 -3.04 23.48
N GLN A 531 2.89 -4.00 24.36
CA GLN A 531 2.14 -5.22 24.03
C GLN A 531 0.72 -4.93 23.51
N VAL A 532 0.02 -3.98 24.17
CA VAL A 532 -1.32 -3.56 23.74
C VAL A 532 -1.25 -2.84 22.40
N GLN A 533 -0.27 -1.96 22.20
CA GLN A 533 -0.07 -1.26 20.94
C GLN A 533 0.26 -2.23 19.80
N GLU A 534 1.07 -3.26 20.03
CA GLU A 534 1.35 -4.30 19.04
C GLU A 534 0.07 -5.06 18.63
N SER A 535 -0.79 -5.40 19.59
CA SER A 535 -2.08 -6.04 19.32
C SER A 535 -3.01 -5.15 18.50
N ILE A 536 -3.10 -3.86 18.84
CA ILE A 536 -3.89 -2.87 18.09
C ILE A 536 -3.35 -2.74 16.66
N GLN A 537 -2.04 -2.61 16.49
CA GLN A 537 -1.41 -2.46 15.17
C GLN A 537 -1.63 -3.68 14.27
N LYS A 538 -1.53 -4.91 14.82
CA LYS A 538 -1.85 -6.15 14.08
C LYS A 538 -3.27 -6.11 13.53
N ALA A 539 -4.23 -5.71 14.37
CA ALA A 539 -5.64 -5.60 14.00
C ALA A 539 -5.90 -4.46 12.99
N GLU A 540 -5.28 -3.28 13.19
CA GLU A 540 -5.42 -2.13 12.29
C GLU A 540 -4.86 -2.47 10.90
N TYR A 541 -3.71 -3.18 10.86
CA TYR A 541 -3.11 -3.65 9.62
C TYR A 541 -4.01 -4.65 8.89
N ALA A 542 -4.54 -5.67 9.58
CA ALA A 542 -5.46 -6.64 8.99
C ALA A 542 -6.72 -5.96 8.42
N THR A 543 -7.29 -5.00 9.17
CA THR A 543 -8.47 -4.22 8.76
C THR A 543 -8.18 -3.37 7.53
N SER A 544 -7.01 -2.70 7.50
CA SER A 544 -6.62 -1.84 6.38
C SER A 544 -6.45 -2.60 5.06
N ARG A 545 -6.04 -3.87 5.13
CA ARG A 545 -5.90 -4.78 3.98
C ARG A 545 -7.23 -5.37 3.50
N GLY A 546 -8.27 -5.32 4.33
CA GLY A 546 -9.58 -5.92 4.08
C GLY A 546 -10.61 -4.99 3.43
N LYS A 547 -10.23 -3.89 2.77
CA LYS A 547 -11.21 -2.88 2.32
C LYS A 547 -11.86 -3.13 0.95
N VAL A 548 -11.22 -3.88 0.06
CA VAL A 548 -11.76 -4.20 -1.27
C VAL A 548 -11.65 -5.70 -1.48
N VAL A 549 -12.76 -6.30 -1.92
CA VAL A 549 -12.84 -7.73 -2.24
C VAL A 549 -12.46 -7.91 -3.70
N MET A 550 -11.51 -8.80 -3.96
CA MET A 550 -11.07 -9.13 -5.32
C MET A 550 -11.24 -10.63 -5.57
N GLY A 551 -11.82 -11.00 -6.71
CA GLY A 551 -11.92 -12.39 -7.16
C GLY A 551 -13.31 -13.01 -6.98
N SER A 552 -13.37 -14.23 -6.46
CA SER A 552 -14.57 -15.07 -6.43
C SER A 552 -15.23 -15.13 -5.03
N ALA A 553 -16.36 -15.83 -4.91
CA ALA A 553 -16.98 -16.11 -3.61
C ALA A 553 -16.01 -16.80 -2.63
N GLY A 554 -15.17 -17.72 -3.12
CA GLY A 554 -14.15 -18.41 -2.34
C GLY A 554 -13.10 -17.44 -1.79
N SER A 555 -12.68 -16.48 -2.63
CA SER A 555 -11.76 -15.39 -2.26
C SER A 555 -12.31 -14.55 -1.11
N LEU A 556 -13.56 -14.12 -1.23
CA LEU A 556 -14.25 -13.35 -0.18
C LEU A 556 -14.38 -14.16 1.12
N HIS A 557 -14.67 -15.45 1.03
CA HIS A 557 -14.78 -16.33 2.19
C HIS A 557 -13.45 -16.48 2.93
N ALA A 558 -12.36 -16.72 2.20
CA ALA A 558 -11.01 -16.81 2.76
C ALA A 558 -10.59 -15.50 3.44
N GLN A 559 -10.88 -14.36 2.82
CA GLN A 559 -10.59 -13.04 3.39
C GLN A 559 -11.39 -12.79 4.67
N THR A 560 -12.68 -13.17 4.68
CA THR A 560 -13.55 -13.08 5.87
C THR A 560 -13.02 -13.91 7.03
N ASN A 561 -12.57 -15.14 6.76
CA ASN A 561 -12.00 -16.01 7.80
C ASN A 561 -10.69 -15.45 8.37
N LYS A 562 -9.82 -14.87 7.54
CA LYS A 562 -8.59 -14.18 8.00
C LYS A 562 -8.92 -12.99 8.92
N LEU A 563 -9.94 -12.21 8.61
CA LEU A 563 -10.39 -11.10 9.48
C LEU A 563 -10.97 -11.63 10.79
N LYS A 564 -11.75 -12.71 10.78
CA LYS A 564 -12.26 -13.37 11.99
C LYS A 564 -11.14 -13.90 12.88
N GLU A 565 -10.11 -14.51 12.31
CA GLU A 565 -8.94 -14.97 13.05
C GLU A 565 -8.19 -13.79 13.71
N SER A 566 -8.06 -12.68 12.97
CA SER A 566 -7.46 -11.43 13.51
C SER A 566 -8.28 -10.86 14.67
N LEU A 567 -9.62 -10.85 14.56
CA LEU A 567 -10.52 -10.44 15.64
C LEU A 567 -10.39 -11.38 16.86
N ARG A 568 -10.27 -12.70 16.64
CA ARG A 568 -10.09 -13.68 17.71
C ARG A 568 -8.79 -13.42 18.48
N HIS A 569 -7.68 -13.21 17.76
CA HIS A 569 -6.39 -12.88 18.38
C HIS A 569 -6.44 -11.57 19.18
N LEU A 570 -7.11 -10.54 18.67
CA LEU A 570 -7.31 -9.29 19.42
C LEU A 570 -8.14 -9.54 20.70
N GLN A 571 -9.18 -10.36 20.63
CA GLN A 571 -9.99 -10.72 21.80
C GLN A 571 -9.20 -11.54 22.83
N GLU A 572 -8.35 -12.48 22.38
CA GLU A 572 -7.44 -13.24 23.24
C GLU A 572 -6.47 -12.31 24.00
N SER A 573 -5.94 -11.26 23.35
CA SER A 573 -5.03 -10.29 23.98
C SER A 573 -5.71 -9.22 24.84
N LYS A 574 -7.06 -9.23 24.97
CA LYS A 574 -7.82 -8.28 25.81
C LYS A 574 -7.40 -8.26 27.29
N HIS A 575 -6.81 -9.34 27.79
CA HIS A 575 -6.23 -9.38 29.13
C HIS A 575 -5.06 -8.40 29.29
N GLN A 576 -4.24 -8.21 28.25
CA GLN A 576 -3.12 -7.27 28.24
C GLN A 576 -3.61 -5.82 28.37
N LEU A 577 -4.73 -5.47 27.72
CA LEU A 577 -5.37 -4.17 27.88
C LEU A 577 -5.85 -3.94 29.32
N LYS A 578 -6.42 -4.97 29.97
CA LYS A 578 -6.84 -4.90 31.38
C LYS A 578 -5.63 -4.67 32.29
N ASP A 579 -4.52 -5.35 32.04
CA ASP A 579 -3.29 -5.20 32.83
C ASP A 579 -2.64 -3.84 32.62
N CYS A 580 -2.62 -3.31 31.38
CA CYS A 580 -2.17 -1.95 31.10
C CYS A 580 -3.02 -0.91 31.84
N LYS A 581 -4.35 -1.06 31.86
CA LYS A 581 -5.25 -0.20 32.65
C LYS A 581 -4.90 -0.21 34.13
N LYS A 582 -4.74 -1.40 34.73
CA LYS A 582 -4.36 -1.55 36.15
C LYS A 582 -3.03 -0.85 36.44
N LYS A 583 -2.00 -1.12 35.65
CA LYS A 583 -0.67 -0.53 35.82
C LYS A 583 -0.70 0.99 35.67
N SER A 584 -1.45 1.53 34.70
CA SER A 584 -1.68 2.98 34.56
C SER A 584 -2.35 3.58 35.80
N THR A 585 -3.38 2.95 36.36
CA THR A 585 -4.05 3.46 37.57
C THR A 585 -3.15 3.44 38.80
N GLN A 586 -2.34 2.39 38.96
CA GLN A 586 -1.33 2.32 40.03
C GLN A 586 -0.33 3.47 39.89
N LEU A 587 0.15 3.72 38.67
CA LEU A 587 1.11 4.78 38.38
C LEU A 587 0.52 6.18 38.61
N GLN A 588 -0.74 6.40 38.24
CA GLN A 588 -1.48 7.63 38.50
C GLN A 588 -1.57 7.94 39.99
N SER A 589 -1.80 6.94 40.83
CA SER A 589 -1.95 7.12 42.28
C SER A 589 -0.67 7.64 42.96
N ILE A 590 0.50 7.21 42.49
CA ILE A 590 1.81 7.60 43.03
C ILE A 590 2.42 8.83 42.35
N SER A 591 1.84 9.29 41.23
CA SER A 591 2.38 10.35 40.39
C SER A 591 1.84 11.75 40.72
N LYS A 592 2.60 12.79 40.36
CA LYS A 592 2.14 14.20 40.36
C LYS A 592 0.93 14.37 39.43
N ALA A 593 0.05 15.35 39.72
CA ALA A 593 -1.20 15.57 38.98
C ALA A 593 -0.99 15.73 37.46
N THR A 594 0.03 16.49 37.05
CA THR A 594 0.38 16.69 35.64
C THR A 594 0.79 15.40 34.91
N VAL A 595 1.49 14.50 35.60
CA VAL A 595 1.90 13.20 35.06
C VAL A 595 0.70 12.27 34.99
N SER A 596 -0.15 12.27 36.02
CA SER A 596 -1.40 11.49 36.05
C SER A 596 -2.32 11.84 34.88
N GLU A 597 -2.44 13.12 34.54
CA GLU A 597 -3.21 13.60 33.39
C GLU A 597 -2.64 13.09 32.06
N VAL A 598 -1.31 13.14 31.88
CA VAL A 598 -0.64 12.61 30.68
C VAL A 598 -0.85 11.09 30.54
N ILE A 599 -0.74 10.34 31.65
CA ILE A 599 -0.99 8.88 31.66
C ILE A 599 -2.47 8.61 31.34
N SER A 600 -3.38 9.39 31.91
CA SER A 600 -4.82 9.26 31.65
C SER A 600 -5.16 9.49 30.18
N LYS A 601 -4.59 10.54 29.58
CA LYS A 601 -4.78 10.85 28.16
C LYS A 601 -4.25 9.73 27.28
N ARG A 602 -3.01 9.28 27.50
CA ARG A 602 -2.44 8.14 26.75
C ARG A 602 -3.25 6.87 26.89
N LEU A 603 -3.72 6.56 28.10
CA LEU A 603 -4.55 5.38 28.34
C LEU A 603 -5.88 5.49 27.60
N SER A 604 -6.52 6.67 27.63
CA SER A 604 -7.76 6.95 26.90
C SER A 604 -7.56 6.74 25.40
N ASP A 605 -6.51 7.31 24.82
CA ASP A 605 -6.20 7.19 23.38
C ASP A 605 -5.99 5.72 22.97
N VAL A 606 -5.28 4.92 23.79
CA VAL A 606 -5.04 3.50 23.52
C VAL A 606 -6.33 2.68 23.63
N VAL A 607 -7.18 2.98 24.61
CA VAL A 607 -8.47 2.30 24.80
C VAL A 607 -9.44 2.64 23.68
N GLU A 608 -9.49 3.90 23.25
CA GLU A 608 -10.31 4.33 22.13
C GLU A 608 -9.86 3.66 20.83
N ARG A 609 -8.56 3.62 20.53
CA ARG A 609 -8.02 2.90 19.37
C ARG A 609 -8.33 1.41 19.40
N TRP A 610 -8.20 0.77 20.55
CA TRP A 610 -8.58 -0.64 20.72
C TRP A 610 -10.04 -0.86 20.37
N ASN A 611 -10.94 -0.06 20.94
CA ASN A 611 -12.38 -0.22 20.71
C ASN A 611 -12.73 0.05 19.26
N ASN A 612 -12.17 1.11 18.67
CA ASN A 612 -12.39 1.47 17.26
C ASN A 612 -11.90 0.36 16.32
N VAL A 613 -10.72 -0.23 16.54
CA VAL A 613 -10.25 -1.33 15.67
C VAL A 613 -11.07 -2.61 15.87
N GLU A 614 -11.50 -2.91 17.11
CA GLU A 614 -12.37 -4.05 17.39
C GLU A 614 -13.73 -3.90 16.71
N GLU A 615 -14.29 -2.69 16.71
CA GLU A 615 -15.54 -2.34 16.03
C GLU A 615 -15.39 -2.38 14.50
N GLN A 616 -14.36 -1.73 13.95
CA GLN A 616 -14.07 -1.76 12.51
C GLN A 616 -13.87 -3.19 11.98
N LEU A 617 -13.20 -4.07 12.73
CA LEU A 617 -13.08 -5.48 12.39
C LEU A 617 -14.45 -6.16 12.34
N LYS A 618 -15.29 -5.97 13.37
CA LYS A 618 -16.64 -6.55 13.42
C LYS A 618 -17.50 -6.06 12.26
N ASP A 619 -17.49 -4.76 11.99
CA ASP A 619 -18.27 -4.16 10.90
C ASP A 619 -17.82 -4.66 9.54
N THR A 620 -16.51 -4.76 9.31
CA THR A 620 -15.95 -5.27 8.05
C THR A 620 -16.26 -6.76 7.87
N ILE A 621 -16.13 -7.56 8.92
CA ILE A 621 -16.50 -8.99 8.90
C ILE A 621 -18.00 -9.12 8.59
N GLN A 622 -18.86 -8.36 9.28
CA GLN A 622 -20.30 -8.42 9.06
C GLN A 622 -20.67 -8.01 7.63
N LEU A 623 -20.04 -6.96 7.10
CA LEU A 623 -20.20 -6.54 5.71
C LEU A 623 -19.84 -7.68 4.75
N PHE A 624 -18.71 -8.35 4.98
CA PHE A 624 -18.25 -9.44 4.11
C PHE A 624 -19.11 -10.69 4.24
N GLU A 625 -19.59 -11.04 5.44
CA GLU A 625 -20.55 -12.11 5.65
C GLU A 625 -21.88 -11.84 4.95
N ASN A 626 -22.39 -10.61 5.04
CA ASN A 626 -23.60 -10.20 4.33
C ASN A 626 -23.38 -10.30 2.80
N ASN A 627 -22.24 -9.84 2.30
CA ASN A 627 -21.90 -9.97 0.88
C ASN A 627 -21.72 -11.44 0.45
N LEU A 628 -21.20 -12.32 1.30
CA LEU A 628 -21.13 -13.77 1.03
C LEU A 628 -22.51 -14.40 0.91
N VAL A 629 -23.47 -13.97 1.74
CA VAL A 629 -24.86 -14.43 1.63
C VAL A 629 -25.46 -14.00 0.29
N ILE A 630 -25.27 -12.73 -0.10
CA ILE A 630 -25.75 -12.22 -1.40
C ILE A 630 -25.05 -12.95 -2.55
N TRP A 631 -23.74 -13.21 -2.45
CA TRP A 631 -22.99 -13.97 -3.44
C TRP A 631 -23.51 -15.39 -3.58
N LYS A 632 -23.75 -16.06 -2.45
CA LYS A 632 -24.33 -17.41 -2.47
C LYS A 632 -25.72 -17.41 -3.12
N GLN A 633 -26.57 -16.45 -2.78
CA GLN A 633 -27.88 -16.27 -3.42
C GLN A 633 -27.73 -16.04 -4.93
N PHE A 634 -26.74 -15.25 -5.33
CA PHE A 634 -26.45 -15.02 -6.74
C PHE A 634 -26.01 -16.30 -7.46
N GLU A 635 -25.07 -17.08 -6.92
CA GLU A 635 -24.61 -18.33 -7.56
C GLU A 635 -25.71 -19.39 -7.58
N ASP A 636 -26.47 -19.54 -6.50
CA ASP A 636 -27.59 -20.48 -6.41
C ASP A 636 -28.68 -20.11 -7.43
N ASN A 637 -29.05 -18.83 -7.53
CA ASN A 637 -30.05 -18.34 -8.48
C ASN A 637 -29.52 -18.40 -9.92
N TYR A 638 -28.27 -18.00 -10.15
CA TYR A 638 -27.62 -18.08 -11.46
C TYR A 638 -27.62 -19.51 -11.97
N GLY A 639 -27.16 -20.47 -11.16
CA GLY A 639 -27.15 -21.88 -11.53
C GLY A 639 -28.54 -22.46 -11.71
N LYS A 640 -29.55 -22.00 -10.95
CA LYS A 640 -30.96 -22.38 -11.18
C LYS A 640 -31.46 -21.90 -12.54
N VAL A 641 -31.24 -20.62 -12.84
CA VAL A 641 -31.69 -19.99 -14.09
C VAL A 641 -30.95 -20.56 -15.30
N GLU A 642 -29.64 -20.77 -15.19
CA GLU A 642 -28.81 -21.34 -16.24
C GLU A 642 -29.25 -22.77 -16.58
N ARG A 643 -29.43 -23.65 -15.59
CA ARG A 643 -29.99 -24.99 -15.81
C ARG A 643 -31.39 -24.96 -16.41
N TRP A 644 -32.27 -24.11 -15.89
CA TRP A 644 -33.64 -24.01 -16.42
C TRP A 644 -33.63 -23.54 -17.88
N LEU A 645 -32.85 -22.52 -18.22
CA LEU A 645 -32.72 -22.04 -19.59
C LEU A 645 -32.13 -23.12 -20.50
N SER A 646 -31.11 -23.87 -20.05
CA SER A 646 -30.55 -24.98 -20.83
C SER A 646 -31.52 -26.15 -21.00
N GLU A 647 -32.31 -26.50 -19.98
CA GLU A 647 -33.38 -27.49 -20.10
C GLU A 647 -34.46 -27.04 -21.10
N LYS A 648 -34.82 -25.75 -21.09
CA LYS A 648 -35.79 -25.18 -22.04
C LYS A 648 -35.23 -25.02 -23.44
N GLU A 649 -33.94 -24.77 -23.58
CA GLU A 649 -33.20 -24.77 -24.84
C GLU A 649 -33.31 -26.15 -25.49
N GLU A 650 -32.98 -27.22 -24.74
CA GLU A 650 -33.09 -28.62 -25.17
C GLU A 650 -34.55 -29.04 -25.43
N GLU A 651 -35.50 -28.66 -24.57
CA GLU A 651 -36.93 -28.91 -24.78
C GLU A 651 -37.44 -28.21 -26.04
N SER A 652 -36.95 -26.99 -26.33
CA SER A 652 -37.28 -26.28 -27.56
C SER A 652 -36.76 -27.02 -28.78
N GLU A 653 -35.54 -27.57 -28.73
CA GLU A 653 -34.96 -28.32 -29.83
C GLU A 653 -35.73 -29.60 -30.07
N GLY A 654 -36.00 -30.38 -29.01
CA GLY A 654 -36.73 -31.64 -29.12
C GLY A 654 -38.18 -31.48 -29.59
N LYS A 655 -38.90 -30.43 -29.16
CA LYS A 655 -40.28 -30.17 -29.61
C LYS A 655 -40.36 -29.63 -31.03
N ARG A 656 -39.32 -28.92 -31.50
CA ARG A 656 -39.24 -28.46 -32.90
C ARG A 656 -38.97 -29.60 -33.88
N GLU A 657 -38.43 -30.72 -33.41
CA GLU A 657 -38.09 -31.85 -34.27
C GLU A 657 -39.33 -32.63 -34.73
N PRO A 658 -39.53 -32.80 -36.06
CA PRO A 658 -40.64 -33.58 -36.59
C PRO A 658 -40.42 -35.08 -36.40
N ARG A 659 -41.47 -35.80 -35.96
CA ARG A 659 -41.42 -37.27 -35.83
C ARG A 659 -41.59 -37.94 -37.20
N PRO A 660 -40.81 -39.00 -37.51
CA PRO A 660 -41.03 -39.79 -38.71
C PRO A 660 -42.38 -40.51 -38.57
N GLU A 661 -43.34 -40.22 -39.48
CA GLU A 661 -44.73 -40.72 -39.52
C GLU A 661 -45.78 -39.96 -38.70
N GLU A 662 -45.53 -38.68 -38.39
CA GLU A 662 -46.52 -37.90 -37.65
C GLU A 662 -47.82 -37.64 -38.44
N THR A 663 -48.96 -37.79 -37.76
CA THR A 663 -50.29 -37.42 -38.26
C THR A 663 -50.55 -35.91 -38.16
N GLY A 664 -51.49 -35.39 -38.97
CA GLY A 664 -51.83 -33.96 -38.95
C GLY A 664 -52.31 -33.44 -37.58
N GLU A 665 -52.98 -34.28 -36.79
CA GLU A 665 -53.39 -33.95 -35.42
C GLU A 665 -52.20 -33.87 -34.45
N GLU A 666 -51.26 -34.81 -34.55
CA GLU A 666 -50.04 -34.79 -33.73
C GLU A 666 -49.18 -33.57 -34.06
N ARG A 667 -49.13 -33.15 -35.33
CA ARG A 667 -48.41 -31.95 -35.76
C ARG A 667 -48.98 -30.66 -35.18
N LEU A 668 -50.31 -30.51 -35.23
CA LEU A 668 -51.02 -29.40 -34.59
C LEU A 668 -50.80 -29.38 -33.08
N LYS A 669 -50.77 -30.57 -32.46
CA LYS A 669 -50.46 -30.70 -31.04
C LYS A 669 -49.03 -30.23 -30.74
N ARG A 670 -48.05 -30.62 -31.53
CA ARG A 670 -46.65 -30.21 -31.34
C ARG A 670 -46.44 -28.71 -31.55
N LEU A 671 -47.14 -28.12 -32.53
CA LEU A 671 -47.19 -26.67 -32.70
C LEU A 671 -47.76 -25.96 -31.46
N GLN A 672 -48.81 -26.51 -30.85
CA GLN A 672 -49.34 -25.97 -29.60
C GLN A 672 -48.33 -26.14 -28.45
N GLU A 673 -47.66 -27.29 -28.35
CA GLU A 673 -46.60 -27.52 -27.35
C GLU A 673 -45.43 -26.53 -27.49
N CYS A 674 -45.08 -26.09 -28.70
CA CYS A 674 -44.10 -25.03 -28.96
C CYS A 674 -44.60 -23.65 -28.51
N LYS A 675 -45.88 -23.32 -28.75
CA LYS A 675 -46.50 -22.06 -28.28
C LYS A 675 -46.56 -21.99 -26.75
N ASP A 676 -46.95 -23.09 -26.13
CA ASP A 676 -46.99 -23.21 -24.67
C ASP A 676 -45.59 -23.04 -24.08
N LEU A 677 -44.56 -23.62 -24.71
CA LEU A 677 -43.16 -23.46 -24.31
C LEU A 677 -42.67 -22.01 -24.46
N LEU A 678 -43.01 -21.33 -25.56
CA LEU A 678 -42.67 -19.92 -25.76
C LEU A 678 -43.25 -19.05 -24.64
N TYR A 679 -44.53 -19.26 -24.30
CA TYR A 679 -45.18 -18.54 -23.22
C TYR A 679 -44.50 -18.79 -21.86
N GLU A 680 -44.10 -20.04 -21.59
CA GLU A 680 -43.36 -20.40 -20.38
C GLU A 680 -42.01 -19.67 -20.28
N VAL A 681 -41.29 -19.50 -21.40
CA VAL A 681 -40.02 -18.76 -21.48
C VAL A 681 -40.21 -17.25 -21.36
N GLU A 682 -41.30 -16.69 -21.86
CA GLU A 682 -41.64 -15.27 -21.73
C GLU A 682 -42.03 -14.87 -20.31
N GLU A 683 -42.77 -15.72 -19.59
CA GLU A 683 -43.22 -15.46 -18.21
C GLU A 683 -42.12 -15.70 -17.14
N TYR A 684 -40.96 -16.25 -17.51
CA TYR A 684 -39.90 -16.60 -16.56
C TYR A 684 -39.12 -15.35 -16.08
N GLN A 685 -39.48 -14.85 -14.89
CA GLN A 685 -38.90 -13.62 -14.31
C GLN A 685 -37.61 -13.83 -13.51
N GLU A 686 -37.17 -15.07 -13.24
CA GLU A 686 -35.98 -15.29 -12.43
C GLU A 686 -34.67 -14.75 -13.04
N VAL A 687 -34.60 -14.54 -14.35
CA VAL A 687 -33.44 -13.87 -15.01
C VAL A 687 -33.29 -12.43 -14.49
N GLU A 688 -34.39 -11.69 -14.36
CA GLU A 688 -34.41 -10.34 -13.80
C GLU A 688 -34.05 -10.35 -12.30
N SER A 689 -34.44 -11.41 -11.58
CA SER A 689 -34.07 -11.58 -10.18
C SER A 689 -32.55 -11.70 -9.96
N VAL A 690 -31.83 -12.38 -10.86
CA VAL A 690 -30.36 -12.49 -10.85
C VAL A 690 -29.71 -11.14 -11.20
N MET A 691 -30.26 -10.44 -12.19
CA MET A 691 -29.83 -9.08 -12.56
C MET A 691 -29.93 -8.10 -11.38
N ASN A 692 -31.01 -8.17 -10.60
CA ASN A 692 -31.25 -7.30 -9.44
C ASN A 692 -30.26 -7.53 -8.28
N LEU A 693 -29.61 -8.69 -8.18
CA LEU A 693 -28.55 -8.95 -7.19
C LEU A 693 -27.20 -8.33 -7.58
N THR A 694 -27.00 -8.01 -8.85
CA THR A 694 -25.72 -7.50 -9.39
C THR A 694 -25.28 -6.17 -8.74
N PRO A 695 -26.13 -5.14 -8.62
CA PRO A 695 -25.74 -3.87 -7.98
C PRO A 695 -25.40 -4.02 -6.49
N LEU A 696 -26.05 -4.97 -5.81
CA LEU A 696 -25.83 -5.26 -4.39
C LEU A 696 -24.46 -5.92 -4.17
N LEU A 697 -24.10 -6.87 -5.03
CA LEU A 697 -22.80 -7.54 -5.03
C LEU A 697 -21.65 -6.61 -5.42
N THR A 698 -21.81 -5.88 -6.52
CA THR A 698 -20.73 -5.11 -7.15
C THR A 698 -20.28 -3.89 -6.36
N ARG A 699 -21.08 -3.41 -5.40
CA ARG A 699 -20.81 -2.19 -4.62
C ARG A 699 -19.47 -2.17 -3.88
N TYR A 700 -18.97 -3.33 -3.44
CA TYR A 700 -17.76 -3.45 -2.61
C TYR A 700 -16.64 -4.29 -3.28
N MET A 701 -16.79 -4.54 -4.58
CA MET A 701 -15.85 -5.34 -5.38
C MET A 701 -14.94 -4.43 -6.21
N ASP A 702 -13.83 -4.98 -6.70
CA ASP A 702 -12.99 -4.32 -7.70
C ASP A 702 -13.61 -4.40 -9.12
N ASP A 703 -13.20 -3.49 -10.01
CA ASP A 703 -13.83 -3.33 -11.33
C ASP A 703 -13.75 -4.59 -12.20
N SER A 704 -12.72 -5.41 -12.02
CA SER A 704 -12.59 -6.71 -12.68
C SER A 704 -13.73 -7.66 -12.29
N THR A 705 -13.96 -7.82 -10.99
CA THR A 705 -15.04 -8.66 -10.45
C THR A 705 -16.41 -8.12 -10.84
N LYS A 706 -16.59 -6.79 -10.87
CA LYS A 706 -17.86 -6.18 -11.34
C LYS A 706 -18.16 -6.52 -12.79
N ASN A 707 -17.16 -6.43 -13.66
CA ASN A 707 -17.32 -6.73 -15.07
C ASN A 707 -17.67 -8.20 -15.31
N ASN A 708 -17.05 -9.13 -14.56
CA ASN A 708 -17.34 -10.56 -14.65
C ASN A 708 -18.79 -10.91 -14.21
N ILE A 709 -19.24 -10.40 -13.06
CA ILE A 709 -20.63 -10.64 -12.61
C ILE A 709 -21.62 -10.06 -13.62
N THR A 710 -21.34 -8.85 -14.12
CA THR A 710 -22.21 -8.19 -15.10
C THR A 710 -22.25 -8.92 -16.44
N SER A 711 -21.13 -9.49 -16.91
CA SER A 711 -21.09 -10.26 -18.16
C SER A 711 -21.86 -11.58 -18.02
N ARG A 712 -21.72 -12.29 -16.90
CA ARG A 712 -22.50 -13.51 -16.62
C ARG A 712 -24.01 -13.27 -16.69
N CYS A 713 -24.50 -12.18 -16.09
CA CYS A 713 -25.92 -11.85 -16.16
C CYS A 713 -26.40 -11.51 -17.57
N LYS A 714 -25.57 -10.82 -18.36
CA LYS A 714 -25.88 -10.53 -19.77
C LYS A 714 -26.04 -11.80 -20.59
N VAL A 715 -25.24 -12.84 -20.34
CA VAL A 715 -25.34 -14.11 -21.06
C VAL A 715 -26.68 -14.81 -20.80
N LEU A 716 -27.18 -14.83 -19.55
CA LEU A 716 -28.50 -15.42 -19.26
C LEU A 716 -29.63 -14.70 -19.99
N ALA A 717 -29.60 -13.36 -20.01
CA ALA A 717 -30.58 -12.56 -20.74
C ALA A 717 -30.55 -12.85 -22.24
N GLN A 718 -29.34 -12.94 -22.82
CA GLN A 718 -29.17 -13.28 -24.24
C GLN A 718 -29.65 -14.69 -24.58
N LYS A 719 -29.40 -15.68 -23.71
CA LYS A 719 -29.92 -17.05 -23.90
C LYS A 719 -31.45 -17.10 -23.91
N GLN A 720 -32.10 -16.41 -22.97
CA GLN A 720 -33.57 -16.35 -22.93
C GLN A 720 -34.15 -15.74 -24.21
N GLU A 721 -33.59 -14.62 -24.67
CA GLU A 721 -34.00 -13.94 -25.91
C GLU A 721 -33.80 -14.84 -27.14
N ALA A 722 -32.69 -15.59 -27.21
CA ALA A 722 -32.41 -16.51 -28.31
C ALA A 722 -33.42 -17.67 -28.41
N ILE A 723 -33.84 -18.26 -27.28
CA ILE A 723 -34.85 -19.32 -27.26
C ILE A 723 -36.20 -18.75 -27.75
N GLN A 724 -36.59 -17.56 -27.27
CA GLN A 724 -37.83 -16.89 -27.66
C GLN A 724 -37.89 -16.64 -29.17
N GLU A 725 -36.85 -16.01 -29.74
CA GLU A 725 -36.80 -15.72 -31.17
C GLU A 725 -36.86 -16.99 -32.04
N THR A 726 -36.22 -18.06 -31.58
CA THR A 726 -36.12 -19.31 -32.35
C THR A 726 -37.43 -20.08 -32.33
N LEU A 727 -38.12 -20.16 -31.18
CA LEU A 727 -39.46 -20.72 -31.09
C LEU A 727 -40.47 -19.92 -31.91
N GLN A 728 -40.44 -18.59 -31.82
CA GLN A 728 -41.34 -17.70 -32.57
C GLN A 728 -41.20 -17.90 -34.09
N ARG A 729 -39.96 -18.02 -34.59
CA ARG A 729 -39.70 -18.31 -36.02
C ARG A 729 -40.25 -19.67 -36.43
N HIS A 730 -40.03 -20.72 -35.64
CA HIS A 730 -40.50 -22.06 -35.96
C HIS A 730 -42.03 -22.15 -35.98
N ILE A 731 -42.70 -21.60 -34.95
CA ILE A 731 -44.17 -21.57 -34.84
C ILE A 731 -44.78 -20.93 -36.10
N SER A 732 -44.26 -19.78 -36.51
CA SER A 732 -44.77 -19.06 -37.69
C SER A 732 -44.65 -19.87 -38.97
N THR A 733 -43.54 -20.62 -39.13
CA THR A 733 -43.27 -21.43 -40.32
C THR A 733 -44.16 -22.67 -40.38
N GLU A 734 -44.37 -23.32 -39.23
CA GLU A 734 -45.17 -24.53 -39.12
C GLU A 734 -46.67 -24.25 -39.29
N GLU A 735 -47.15 -23.09 -38.81
CA GLU A 735 -48.52 -22.61 -39.05
C GLU A 735 -48.86 -22.45 -40.54
N GLU A 736 -47.92 -21.91 -41.33
CA GLU A 736 -48.09 -21.75 -42.77
C GLU A 736 -48.20 -23.12 -43.48
N ASP A 737 -47.41 -24.11 -43.09
CA ASP A 737 -47.40 -25.43 -43.73
C ASP A 737 -48.63 -26.27 -43.36
N VAL A 738 -49.09 -26.23 -42.11
CA VAL A 738 -50.34 -26.89 -41.69
C VAL A 738 -51.53 -26.38 -42.51
N LEU A 739 -51.60 -25.07 -42.77
CA LEU A 739 -52.64 -24.47 -43.60
C LEU A 739 -52.60 -24.98 -45.06
N LEU A 740 -51.40 -25.22 -45.60
CA LEU A 740 -51.22 -25.76 -46.95
C LEU A 740 -51.72 -27.21 -47.05
N GLN A 741 -51.36 -28.07 -46.09
CA GLN A 741 -51.78 -29.49 -46.07
C GLN A 741 -53.30 -29.64 -46.01
N SER A 742 -54.00 -28.80 -45.22
CA SER A 742 -55.46 -28.78 -45.17
C SER A 742 -56.10 -28.46 -46.52
N LYS A 743 -55.58 -27.44 -47.23
CA LYS A 743 -56.12 -27.05 -48.53
C LYS A 743 -56.00 -28.17 -49.58
N VAL A 744 -54.88 -28.90 -49.59
CA VAL A 744 -54.68 -30.01 -50.53
C VAL A 744 -55.66 -31.16 -50.24
N ARG A 745 -55.87 -31.47 -48.96
CA ARG A 745 -56.83 -32.49 -48.51
C ARG A 745 -58.25 -32.22 -49.00
N ASP A 746 -58.73 -31.00 -48.81
CA ASP A 746 -60.08 -30.58 -49.18
C ASP A 746 -60.30 -30.63 -50.70
N GLU A 747 -59.33 -30.15 -51.48
CA GLU A 747 -59.39 -30.20 -52.95
C GLU A 747 -59.37 -31.64 -53.49
N ALA A 748 -58.57 -32.54 -52.90
CA ALA A 748 -58.50 -33.95 -53.28
C ALA A 748 -59.81 -34.70 -53.03
N ALA A 749 -60.41 -34.48 -51.84
CA ALA A 749 -61.68 -35.09 -51.46
C ALA A 749 -62.82 -34.67 -52.40
N GLY A 750 -62.86 -33.39 -52.79
CA GLY A 750 -63.84 -32.87 -53.74
C GLY A 750 -63.80 -33.57 -55.11
N LEU A 751 -62.61 -33.80 -55.66
CA LEU A 751 -62.44 -34.49 -56.95
C LEU A 751 -62.79 -35.98 -56.89
N MET A 752 -62.48 -36.66 -55.78
CA MET A 752 -62.85 -38.07 -55.56
C MET A 752 -64.36 -38.28 -55.54
N ALA A 753 -65.10 -37.39 -54.87
CA ALA A 753 -66.56 -37.45 -54.81
C ALA A 753 -67.18 -37.31 -56.20
N TRP A 754 -66.70 -36.35 -57.00
CA TRP A 754 -67.15 -36.17 -58.38
C TRP A 754 -66.89 -37.40 -59.27
N LEU A 755 -65.69 -38.02 -59.18
CA LEU A 755 -65.39 -39.24 -59.95
C LEU A 755 -66.31 -40.42 -59.62
N ALA A 756 -66.81 -40.51 -58.38
CA ALA A 756 -67.72 -41.57 -57.97
C ALA A 756 -69.09 -41.46 -58.67
N GLU A 757 -69.55 -40.25 -58.96
CA GLU A 757 -70.81 -39.99 -59.69
C GLU A 757 -70.70 -40.44 -61.15
N GLU A 758 -69.63 -40.06 -61.85
CA GLU A 758 -69.39 -40.42 -63.26
C GLU A 758 -69.16 -41.93 -63.45
N ALA A 759 -68.52 -42.59 -62.47
CA ALA A 759 -68.30 -44.04 -62.48
C ALA A 759 -69.60 -44.84 -62.63
N ALA A 760 -70.69 -44.40 -61.99
CA ALA A 760 -71.97 -45.09 -62.02
C ALA A 760 -72.54 -45.17 -63.44
N VAL A 761 -72.36 -44.11 -64.25
CA VAL A 761 -72.88 -44.05 -65.63
C VAL A 761 -72.01 -44.87 -66.59
N ILE A 762 -70.68 -44.88 -66.40
CA ILE A 762 -69.75 -45.67 -67.20
C ILE A 762 -70.00 -47.18 -67.03
N GLU A 763 -70.41 -47.63 -65.85
CA GLU A 763 -70.58 -49.05 -65.54
C GLU A 763 -71.87 -49.70 -66.07
N GLU A 764 -72.88 -48.91 -66.46
CA GLU A 764 -74.13 -49.40 -67.07
C GLU A 764 -73.92 -50.32 -68.30
N THR A 765 -74.77 -51.33 -68.48
CA THR A 765 -74.64 -52.36 -69.54
C THR A 765 -74.90 -51.82 -70.95
N ASP A 766 -74.04 -52.17 -71.91
CA ASP A 766 -74.12 -51.66 -73.27
C ASP A 766 -74.95 -52.55 -74.23
N PRO A 767 -75.65 -51.98 -75.23
CA PRO A 767 -76.54 -52.70 -76.16
C PRO A 767 -75.76 -53.44 -77.27
N SER A 768 -74.91 -54.41 -76.90
CA SER A 768 -73.98 -55.11 -77.81
C SER A 768 -74.64 -56.07 -78.83
N CYS A 769 -75.94 -56.35 -78.70
CA CYS A 769 -76.69 -57.27 -79.58
C CYS A 769 -77.86 -56.59 -80.31
N SER A 770 -77.93 -55.25 -80.30
CA SER A 770 -78.99 -54.49 -80.97
C SER A 770 -78.76 -54.46 -82.48
N GLU A 771 -79.77 -54.82 -83.27
CA GLU A 771 -79.78 -54.61 -84.74
C GLU A 771 -80.03 -53.12 -85.11
N ASN A 772 -80.47 -52.31 -84.14
CA ASN A 772 -80.73 -50.88 -84.35
C ASN A 772 -79.47 -50.04 -84.13
N GLU A 773 -78.92 -49.53 -85.23
CA GLU A 773 -77.73 -48.68 -85.27
C GLU A 773 -77.87 -47.39 -84.42
N LYS A 774 -79.10 -46.85 -84.32
CA LYS A 774 -79.37 -45.59 -83.60
C LYS A 774 -79.12 -45.71 -82.09
N THR A 775 -79.51 -46.83 -81.48
CA THR A 775 -79.38 -47.08 -80.04
C THR A 775 -77.92 -47.25 -79.62
N ILE A 776 -77.10 -47.88 -80.47
CA ILE A 776 -75.65 -48.00 -80.28
C ILE A 776 -75.00 -46.60 -80.39
N ARG A 777 -75.41 -45.77 -81.35
CA ARG A 777 -74.93 -44.39 -81.50
C ARG A 777 -75.30 -43.48 -80.32
N GLU A 778 -76.51 -43.59 -79.78
CA GLU A 778 -76.96 -42.80 -78.61
C GLU A 778 -76.15 -43.16 -77.34
N ARG A 779 -75.89 -44.45 -77.09
CA ARG A 779 -75.02 -44.88 -75.98
C ARG A 779 -73.56 -44.45 -76.17
N MET A 780 -73.06 -44.47 -77.41
CA MET A 780 -71.73 -43.92 -77.69
C MET A 780 -71.67 -42.40 -77.47
N ALA A 781 -72.77 -41.66 -77.72
CA ALA A 781 -72.85 -40.23 -77.44
C ALA A 781 -72.81 -39.92 -75.94
N THR A 782 -73.49 -40.71 -75.09
CA THR A 782 -73.44 -40.53 -73.63
C THR A 782 -72.04 -40.80 -73.08
N LEU A 783 -71.37 -41.88 -73.52
CA LEU A 783 -69.98 -42.16 -73.15
C LEU A 783 -69.02 -41.06 -73.65
N LYS A 784 -69.32 -40.44 -74.79
CA LYS A 784 -68.55 -39.29 -75.32
C LYS A 784 -68.72 -38.04 -74.48
N THR A 785 -69.92 -37.75 -73.97
CA THR A 785 -70.16 -36.63 -73.05
C THR A 785 -69.39 -36.80 -71.74
N ILE A 786 -69.39 -38.01 -71.16
CA ILE A 786 -68.60 -38.30 -69.94
C ILE A 786 -67.10 -38.09 -70.22
N SER A 787 -66.61 -38.57 -71.37
CA SER A 787 -65.21 -38.33 -71.80
C SER A 787 -64.85 -36.84 -71.81
N GLN A 788 -65.77 -35.98 -72.28
CA GLN A 788 -65.57 -34.53 -72.30
C GLN A 788 -65.48 -33.93 -70.88
N THR A 789 -66.36 -34.35 -69.96
CA THR A 789 -66.32 -33.87 -68.56
C THR A 789 -65.05 -34.32 -67.82
N ILE A 790 -64.52 -35.51 -68.12
CA ILE A 790 -63.21 -35.98 -67.63
C ILE A 790 -62.10 -35.06 -68.14
N MET A 791 -62.13 -34.65 -69.41
CA MET A 791 -61.14 -33.69 -69.95
C MET A 791 -61.25 -32.31 -69.28
N GLU A 792 -62.45 -31.84 -68.95
CA GLU A 792 -62.67 -30.53 -68.32
C GLU A 792 -62.14 -30.43 -66.88
N ASN A 793 -62.19 -31.52 -66.09
CA ASN A 793 -61.65 -31.54 -64.72
C ASN A 793 -60.17 -31.95 -64.64
N GLN A 794 -59.56 -32.39 -65.75
CA GLN A 794 -58.14 -32.73 -65.83
C GLN A 794 -57.18 -31.61 -65.33
N PRO A 795 -57.40 -30.31 -65.60
CA PRO A 795 -56.52 -29.24 -65.11
C PRO A 795 -56.50 -29.10 -63.58
N LYS A 796 -57.62 -29.40 -62.90
CA LYS A 796 -57.68 -29.37 -61.43
C LYS A 796 -56.87 -30.51 -60.83
N LEU A 797 -56.99 -31.72 -61.39
CA LEU A 797 -56.15 -32.86 -61.02
C LEU A 797 -54.66 -32.55 -61.27
N ASN A 798 -54.33 -31.92 -62.40
CA ASN A 798 -52.96 -31.52 -62.72
C ASN A 798 -52.44 -30.43 -61.76
N SER A 799 -53.28 -29.48 -61.35
CA SER A 799 -52.89 -28.47 -60.35
C SER A 799 -52.65 -29.09 -58.98
N LEU A 800 -53.48 -30.05 -58.58
CA LEU A 800 -53.34 -30.78 -57.33
C LEU A 800 -52.08 -31.67 -57.33
N ASN A 801 -51.85 -32.39 -58.44
CA ASN A 801 -50.62 -33.14 -58.68
C ASN A 801 -49.39 -32.22 -58.67
N SER A 802 -49.47 -31.03 -59.31
CA SER A 802 -48.40 -30.04 -59.29
C SER A 802 -48.09 -29.54 -57.87
N LYS A 803 -49.11 -29.30 -57.03
CA LYS A 803 -48.91 -28.99 -55.61
C LYS A 803 -48.25 -30.16 -54.88
N GLY A 804 -48.67 -31.39 -55.15
CA GLY A 804 -48.06 -32.60 -54.57
C GLY A 804 -46.64 -32.92 -55.04
N TYR A 805 -46.25 -32.44 -56.21
CA TYR A 805 -44.86 -32.54 -56.70
C TYR A 805 -43.97 -31.40 -56.18
N ARG A 806 -44.53 -30.21 -55.95
CA ARG A 806 -43.79 -29.02 -55.48
C ARG A 806 -43.62 -28.97 -53.97
N HIS A 807 -44.61 -29.48 -53.22
CA HIS A 807 -44.64 -29.45 -51.77
C HIS A 807 -44.58 -30.88 -51.22
N SER A 808 -43.92 -31.05 -50.08
CA SER A 808 -43.90 -32.35 -49.40
C SER A 808 -45.26 -32.57 -48.75
N LEU A 809 -46.07 -33.48 -49.29
CA LEU A 809 -47.38 -33.83 -48.71
C LEU A 809 -47.21 -34.86 -47.59
N ASP A 810 -48.12 -34.83 -46.62
CA ASP A 810 -48.22 -35.90 -45.64
C ASP A 810 -48.62 -37.23 -46.30
N ALA A 811 -48.41 -38.35 -45.59
CA ALA A 811 -48.67 -39.69 -46.14
C ALA A 811 -50.15 -39.89 -46.51
N GLU A 812 -51.06 -39.23 -45.79
CA GLU A 812 -52.50 -39.29 -46.02
C GLU A 812 -52.91 -38.56 -47.30
N ASN A 813 -52.45 -37.33 -47.49
CA ASN A 813 -52.63 -36.54 -48.70
C ASN A 813 -51.94 -37.19 -49.89
N THR A 814 -50.77 -37.80 -49.70
CA THR A 814 -50.09 -38.58 -50.74
C THR A 814 -50.95 -39.77 -51.17
N LYS A 815 -51.47 -40.54 -50.21
CA LYS A 815 -52.37 -41.67 -50.49
C LYS A 815 -53.65 -41.22 -51.19
N ASN A 816 -54.33 -40.20 -50.66
CA ASN A 816 -55.55 -39.64 -51.24
C ASN A 816 -55.32 -39.21 -52.70
N LEU A 817 -54.18 -38.57 -52.97
CA LEU A 817 -53.80 -38.17 -54.32
C LEU A 817 -53.51 -39.39 -55.22
N THR A 818 -52.87 -40.45 -54.72
CA THR A 818 -52.64 -41.68 -55.49
C THR A 818 -53.92 -42.48 -55.78
N ASP A 819 -54.83 -42.58 -54.80
CA ASP A 819 -56.11 -43.26 -54.96
C ASP A 819 -56.98 -42.52 -55.99
N LEU A 820 -56.99 -41.18 -55.91
CA LEU A 820 -57.61 -40.31 -56.90
C LEU A 820 -57.07 -40.55 -58.32
N ASN A 821 -55.75 -40.53 -58.50
CA ASN A 821 -55.12 -40.78 -59.80
C ASN A 821 -55.39 -42.20 -60.34
N THR A 822 -55.41 -43.20 -59.46
CA THR A 822 -55.66 -44.61 -59.85
C THR A 822 -57.11 -44.80 -60.30
N ARG A 823 -58.07 -44.27 -59.53
CA ARG A 823 -59.50 -44.35 -59.87
C ARG A 823 -59.80 -43.60 -61.16
N TRP A 824 -59.20 -42.42 -61.34
CA TRP A 824 -59.29 -41.62 -62.56
C TRP A 824 -58.83 -42.43 -63.80
N SER A 825 -57.68 -43.09 -63.69
CA SER A 825 -57.11 -43.88 -64.80
C SER A 825 -57.98 -45.08 -65.16
N TYR A 826 -58.46 -45.83 -64.15
CA TYR A 826 -59.32 -46.99 -64.35
C TYR A 826 -60.61 -46.67 -65.10
N LEU A 827 -61.32 -45.62 -64.66
CA LEU A 827 -62.58 -45.22 -65.28
C LEU A 827 -62.37 -44.74 -66.71
N SER A 828 -61.30 -44.00 -66.97
CA SER A 828 -60.90 -43.57 -68.32
C SER A 828 -60.64 -44.75 -69.26
N SER A 829 -59.93 -45.79 -68.80
CA SER A 829 -59.69 -47.00 -69.58
C SER A 829 -60.97 -47.79 -69.86
N ARG A 830 -61.83 -47.95 -68.86
CA ARG A 830 -63.10 -48.67 -68.99
C ARG A 830 -64.06 -47.98 -69.96
N LEU A 831 -64.12 -46.66 -69.90
CA LEU A 831 -64.86 -45.82 -70.85
C LEU A 831 -64.40 -46.08 -72.29
N SER A 832 -63.09 -46.12 -72.50
CA SER A 832 -62.47 -46.37 -73.82
C SER A 832 -62.74 -47.78 -74.34
N GLU A 833 -62.72 -48.81 -73.49
CA GLU A 833 -63.03 -50.19 -73.86
C GLU A 833 -64.48 -50.36 -74.34
N LYS A 834 -65.44 -49.84 -73.57
CA LYS A 834 -66.86 -49.89 -73.93
C LYS A 834 -67.14 -49.17 -75.25
N TYR A 835 -66.52 -48.02 -75.45
CA TYR A 835 -66.60 -47.27 -76.71
C TYR A 835 -66.06 -48.08 -77.90
N ARG A 836 -64.88 -48.73 -77.77
CA ARG A 836 -64.27 -49.56 -78.82
C ARG A 836 -65.13 -50.77 -79.20
N ARG A 837 -65.71 -51.46 -78.22
CA ARG A 837 -66.56 -52.64 -78.47
C ARG A 837 -67.79 -52.29 -79.29
N LEU A 838 -68.46 -51.18 -78.95
CA LEU A 838 -69.63 -50.69 -79.70
C LEU A 838 -69.25 -50.26 -81.13
N GLN A 839 -68.06 -49.69 -81.31
CA GLN A 839 -67.55 -49.30 -82.63
C GLN A 839 -67.24 -50.51 -83.54
N ALA A 840 -66.71 -51.61 -83.00
CA ALA A 840 -66.40 -52.82 -83.79
C ALA A 840 -67.67 -53.48 -84.36
N ILE A 841 -68.77 -53.48 -83.61
CA ILE A 841 -70.07 -54.00 -84.04
C ILE A 841 -70.62 -53.18 -85.21
N LEU A 842 -70.47 -51.85 -85.16
CA LEU A 842 -70.90 -50.94 -86.22
C LEU A 842 -70.15 -51.18 -87.54
N LEU A 843 -68.89 -51.61 -87.48
CA LEU A 843 -68.01 -51.80 -88.64
C LEU A 843 -68.35 -53.06 -89.46
N GLN A 844 -68.86 -54.12 -88.84
CA GLN A 844 -69.27 -55.34 -89.55
C GLN A 844 -70.49 -55.13 -90.48
N GLN A 845 -71.28 -54.07 -90.25
CA GLN A 845 -72.52 -53.81 -90.97
C GLN A 845 -72.32 -53.00 -92.29
N GLN A 846 -71.09 -52.70 -92.70
CA GLN A 846 -70.77 -51.82 -93.85
C GLN A 846 -70.39 -52.57 -95.15
N ASN A 847 -70.67 -51.97 -96.32
CA ASN A 847 -70.34 -52.51 -97.66
C ASN A 847 -68.94 -52.07 -98.17
N PHE A 848 -68.42 -52.71 -99.24
CA PHE A 848 -67.04 -52.49 -99.74
C PHE A 848 -66.70 -51.02 -100.02
N ARG A 849 -67.62 -50.27 -100.62
CA ARG A 849 -67.42 -48.84 -100.91
C ARG A 849 -67.33 -48.01 -99.62
N GLN A 850 -68.21 -48.28 -98.66
CA GLN A 850 -68.19 -47.62 -97.35
C GLN A 850 -66.89 -47.94 -96.59
N LYS A 851 -66.38 -49.18 -96.69
CA LYS A 851 -65.09 -49.57 -96.12
C LYS A 851 -63.92 -48.80 -96.76
N CYS A 852 -63.90 -48.65 -98.08
CA CYS A 852 -62.87 -47.89 -98.79
C CYS A 852 -62.92 -46.38 -98.48
N GLU A 853 -64.11 -45.79 -98.40
CA GLU A 853 -64.30 -44.38 -98.00
C GLU A 853 -63.84 -44.16 -96.54
N ALA A 854 -64.20 -45.07 -95.63
CA ALA A 854 -63.73 -45.04 -94.24
C ALA A 854 -62.21 -45.24 -94.13
N TRP A 855 -61.62 -46.12 -94.94
CA TRP A 855 -60.18 -46.36 -94.98
C TRP A 855 -59.40 -45.19 -95.57
N SER A 856 -59.90 -44.58 -96.65
CA SER A 856 -59.29 -43.40 -97.24
C SER A 856 -59.34 -42.22 -96.28
N SER A 857 -60.48 -41.99 -95.61
CA SER A 857 -60.60 -40.95 -94.58
C SER A 857 -59.66 -41.22 -93.41
N PHE A 858 -59.46 -42.49 -93.03
CA PHE A 858 -58.52 -42.86 -91.98
C PHE A 858 -57.06 -42.64 -92.39
N LEU A 859 -56.65 -43.01 -93.61
CA LEU A 859 -55.28 -42.77 -94.07
C LEU A 859 -54.94 -41.29 -94.15
N THR A 860 -55.89 -40.45 -94.58
CA THR A 860 -55.71 -38.99 -94.55
C THR A 860 -55.53 -38.49 -93.12
N SER A 861 -56.38 -38.93 -92.18
CA SER A 861 -56.24 -38.61 -90.76
C SER A 861 -54.91 -39.11 -90.17
N ALA A 862 -54.49 -40.33 -90.50
CA ALA A 862 -53.26 -40.95 -90.02
C ALA A 862 -52.00 -40.21 -90.50
N GLU A 863 -51.99 -39.71 -91.73
CA GLU A 863 -50.91 -38.87 -92.26
C GLU A 863 -50.89 -37.48 -91.61
N GLU A 864 -52.05 -36.90 -91.29
CA GLU A 864 -52.17 -35.67 -90.51
C GLU A 864 -51.65 -35.86 -89.07
N ASP A 865 -52.01 -36.96 -88.41
CA ASP A 865 -51.55 -37.31 -87.05
C ASP A 865 -50.03 -37.59 -87.01
N LEU A 866 -49.46 -38.13 -88.10
CA LEU A 866 -48.01 -38.33 -88.27
C LEU A 866 -47.25 -37.07 -88.68
N ALA A 867 -47.93 -35.94 -88.93
CA ALA A 867 -47.30 -34.65 -89.22
C ALA A 867 -47.07 -33.81 -87.95
N VAL A 868 -47.75 -34.11 -86.83
CA VAL A 868 -47.66 -33.38 -85.55
C VAL A 868 -46.24 -33.34 -85.00
N ASP A 869 -45.69 -32.21 -84.56
CA ASP A 869 -44.31 -32.18 -84.04
C ASP A 869 -44.11 -33.03 -82.77
N ILE A 870 -42.90 -33.58 -82.58
CA ILE A 870 -42.57 -34.31 -81.34
C ILE A 870 -42.54 -33.31 -80.18
N ALA A 871 -43.25 -33.63 -79.10
CA ALA A 871 -43.35 -32.79 -77.91
C ALA A 871 -41.99 -32.67 -77.23
N GLY A 872 -41.73 -31.51 -76.63
CA GLY A 872 -40.47 -31.27 -75.92
C GLY A 872 -40.57 -31.38 -74.40
N SER A 873 -41.79 -31.43 -73.83
CA SER A 873 -42.03 -31.69 -72.40
C SER A 873 -42.12 -33.19 -72.09
N TYR A 874 -41.73 -33.60 -70.88
CA TYR A 874 -41.90 -34.98 -70.43
C TYR A 874 -43.37 -35.43 -70.46
N GLU A 875 -44.29 -34.59 -69.97
CA GLU A 875 -45.74 -34.86 -69.98
C GLU A 875 -46.26 -34.96 -71.42
N GLY A 876 -45.85 -34.04 -72.30
CA GLY A 876 -46.22 -34.09 -73.71
C GLY A 876 -45.67 -35.32 -74.43
N LEU A 877 -44.44 -35.75 -74.10
CA LEU A 877 -43.85 -36.97 -74.62
C LEU A 877 -44.57 -38.22 -74.13
N LEU A 878 -44.96 -38.29 -72.86
CA LEU A 878 -45.77 -39.39 -72.31
C LEU A 878 -47.17 -39.43 -72.94
N GLU A 879 -47.78 -38.26 -73.15
CA GLU A 879 -49.08 -38.18 -73.82
C GLU A 879 -48.97 -38.58 -75.29
N GLN A 880 -47.94 -38.10 -76.00
CA GLN A 880 -47.64 -38.55 -77.34
C GLN A 880 -47.33 -40.05 -77.38
N GLN A 881 -46.61 -40.59 -76.41
CA GLN A 881 -46.36 -42.03 -76.31
C GLN A 881 -47.68 -42.80 -76.19
N LYS A 882 -48.60 -42.38 -75.31
CA LYS A 882 -49.94 -43.00 -75.20
C LYS A 882 -50.75 -42.84 -76.48
N VAL A 883 -50.75 -41.67 -77.10
CA VAL A 883 -51.43 -41.42 -78.37
C VAL A 883 -50.83 -42.31 -79.46
N TYR A 884 -49.51 -42.47 -79.52
CA TYR A 884 -48.84 -43.34 -80.48
C TYR A 884 -49.00 -44.83 -80.16
N ASP A 885 -49.15 -45.23 -78.89
CA ASP A 885 -49.51 -46.58 -78.47
C ASP A 885 -50.96 -46.91 -78.86
N LEU A 886 -51.87 -45.96 -78.64
CA LEU A 886 -53.26 -46.06 -79.07
C LEU A 886 -53.36 -46.04 -80.59
N PHE A 887 -52.59 -45.20 -81.26
CA PHE A 887 -52.52 -45.11 -82.71
C PHE A 887 -51.87 -46.37 -83.29
N GLU A 888 -50.88 -46.98 -82.64
CA GLU A 888 -50.33 -48.30 -83.01
C GLU A 888 -51.39 -49.39 -82.82
N SER A 889 -52.17 -49.33 -81.74
CA SER A 889 -53.32 -50.22 -81.54
C SER A 889 -54.41 -49.99 -82.58
N ASP A 890 -54.73 -48.74 -82.92
CA ASP A 890 -55.69 -48.37 -83.96
C ASP A 890 -55.19 -48.78 -85.34
N ILE A 891 -53.90 -48.63 -85.60
CA ILE A 891 -53.22 -49.11 -86.79
C ILE A 891 -53.41 -50.61 -86.89
N PHE A 892 -53.14 -51.35 -85.81
CA PHE A 892 -53.29 -52.79 -85.74
C PHE A 892 -54.75 -53.25 -85.86
N ASN A 893 -55.69 -52.57 -85.20
CA ASN A 893 -57.12 -52.89 -85.20
C ASN A 893 -57.72 -52.63 -86.59
N ARG A 894 -57.37 -51.49 -87.19
CA ARG A 894 -57.86 -51.08 -88.51
C ARG A 894 -57.13 -51.84 -89.62
N GLN A 895 -55.95 -52.43 -89.37
CA GLN A 895 -55.30 -53.34 -90.31
C GLN A 895 -56.25 -54.42 -90.86
N GLN A 896 -57.23 -54.85 -90.06
CA GLN A 896 -58.27 -55.77 -90.48
C GLN A 896 -59.22 -55.19 -91.54
N ILE A 897 -59.48 -53.88 -91.53
CA ILE A 897 -60.23 -53.16 -92.57
C ILE A 897 -59.43 -53.18 -93.86
N LEU A 898 -58.11 -52.93 -93.83
CA LEU A 898 -57.25 -53.07 -95.01
C LEU A 898 -57.24 -54.50 -95.53
N PHE A 899 -57.07 -55.50 -94.66
CA PHE A 899 -57.13 -56.91 -95.06
C PHE A 899 -58.50 -57.28 -95.63
N SER A 900 -59.58 -56.74 -95.06
CA SER A 900 -60.93 -56.92 -95.61
C SER A 900 -61.09 -56.23 -96.95
N ILE A 901 -60.54 -55.03 -97.16
CA ILE A 901 -60.56 -54.32 -98.45
C ILE A 901 -59.70 -55.05 -99.49
N ILE A 902 -58.51 -55.53 -99.12
CA ILE A 902 -57.65 -56.32 -99.99
C ILE A 902 -58.33 -57.64 -100.36
N SER A 903 -58.94 -58.33 -99.38
CA SER A 903 -59.65 -59.59 -99.61
C SER A 903 -60.92 -59.39 -100.45
N ASP A 904 -61.74 -58.39 -100.14
CA ASP A 904 -62.93 -58.02 -100.92
C ASP A 904 -62.53 -57.57 -102.34
N GLY A 905 -61.47 -56.78 -102.48
CA GLY A 905 -60.92 -56.32 -103.76
C GLY A 905 -60.32 -57.45 -104.61
N GLN A 906 -59.57 -58.36 -104.01
CA GLN A 906 -59.06 -59.57 -104.68
C GLN A 906 -60.18 -60.50 -105.13
N ARG A 907 -61.24 -60.63 -104.32
CA ARG A 907 -62.45 -61.37 -104.67
C ARG A 907 -63.17 -60.72 -105.87
N MET A 908 -63.37 -59.40 -105.86
CA MET A 908 -63.97 -58.67 -106.98
C MET A 908 -63.18 -58.83 -108.30
N ILE A 909 -61.84 -58.87 -108.23
CA ILE A 909 -60.98 -59.18 -109.40
C ILE A 909 -61.22 -60.60 -109.91
N THR A 910 -61.26 -61.58 -108.99
CA THR A 910 -61.44 -63.00 -109.32
C THR A 910 -62.84 -63.29 -109.88
N GLU A 911 -63.85 -62.58 -109.41
CA GLU A 911 -65.25 -62.67 -109.85
C GLU A 911 -65.55 -61.84 -111.12
N GLY A 912 -64.55 -61.13 -111.67
CA GLY A 912 -64.68 -60.34 -112.90
C GLY A 912 -65.54 -59.08 -112.76
N GLN A 913 -65.72 -58.56 -111.54
CA GLN A 913 -66.56 -57.40 -111.23
C GLN A 913 -65.84 -56.05 -111.44
N VAL A 914 -64.67 -56.06 -112.09
CA VAL A 914 -63.80 -54.89 -112.27
C VAL A 914 -63.38 -54.80 -113.74
N GLU A 915 -63.48 -53.62 -114.34
CA GLU A 915 -63.22 -53.41 -115.77
C GLU A 915 -61.72 -53.55 -116.15
N ASP A 916 -60.80 -53.02 -115.33
CA ASP A 916 -59.35 -53.17 -115.49
C ASP A 916 -58.74 -53.83 -114.24
N PRO A 917 -58.55 -55.17 -114.27
CA PRO A 917 -57.96 -55.91 -113.16
C PRO A 917 -56.54 -55.47 -112.79
N GLN A 918 -55.73 -55.07 -113.77
CA GLN A 918 -54.31 -54.76 -113.56
C GLN A 918 -54.17 -53.37 -112.91
N GLU A 919 -54.93 -52.38 -113.37
CA GLU A 919 -54.97 -51.05 -112.76
C GLU A 919 -55.53 -51.10 -111.32
N PHE A 920 -56.58 -51.90 -111.09
CA PHE A 920 -57.17 -52.06 -109.77
C PHE A 920 -56.24 -52.78 -108.79
N GLN A 921 -55.50 -53.80 -109.25
CA GLN A 921 -54.45 -54.46 -108.46
C GLN A 921 -53.32 -53.47 -108.08
N ASN A 922 -52.92 -52.60 -109.01
CA ASN A 922 -51.92 -51.56 -108.73
C ASN A 922 -52.42 -50.55 -107.68
N LYS A 923 -53.72 -50.16 -107.73
CA LYS A 923 -54.34 -49.29 -106.71
C LYS A 923 -54.39 -49.94 -105.33
N LEU A 924 -54.70 -51.24 -105.24
CA LEU A 924 -54.62 -52.00 -103.98
C LEU A 924 -53.18 -52.12 -103.47
N GLY A 925 -52.20 -52.30 -104.37
CA GLY A 925 -50.77 -52.33 -104.05
C GLY A 925 -50.28 -50.99 -103.49
N LEU A 926 -50.65 -49.88 -104.14
CA LEU A 926 -50.31 -48.52 -103.69
C LEU A 926 -50.89 -48.22 -102.29
N LEU A 927 -52.13 -48.64 -102.04
CA LEU A 927 -52.77 -48.50 -100.74
C LEU A 927 -51.99 -49.25 -99.64
N ASN A 928 -51.51 -50.44 -99.96
CA ASN A 928 -50.67 -51.22 -99.05
C ASN A 928 -49.28 -50.58 -98.85
N GLU A 929 -48.65 -50.00 -99.88
CA GLU A 929 -47.37 -49.28 -99.73
C GLU A 929 -47.51 -48.01 -98.88
N GLN A 930 -48.57 -47.23 -99.08
CA GLN A 930 -48.89 -46.07 -98.23
C GLN A 930 -49.07 -46.50 -96.77
N TRP A 931 -49.76 -47.62 -96.56
CA TRP A 931 -49.90 -48.22 -95.23
C TRP A 931 -48.56 -48.62 -94.60
N GLN A 932 -47.69 -49.29 -95.35
CA GLN A 932 -46.35 -49.66 -94.85
C GLN A 932 -45.50 -48.42 -94.52
N SER A 933 -45.65 -47.33 -95.27
CA SER A 933 -45.00 -46.05 -94.97
C SER A 933 -45.47 -45.45 -93.64
N VAL A 934 -46.79 -45.46 -93.40
CA VAL A 934 -47.42 -45.04 -92.14
C VAL A 934 -46.87 -45.87 -90.97
N ILE A 935 -46.80 -47.20 -91.10
CA ILE A 935 -46.23 -48.09 -90.06
C ILE A 935 -44.76 -47.71 -89.75
N ARG A 936 -43.92 -47.57 -90.78
CA ARG A 936 -42.49 -47.27 -90.58
C ARG A 936 -42.27 -45.91 -89.91
N ARG A 937 -43.00 -44.86 -90.33
CA ARG A 937 -42.90 -43.52 -89.73
C ARG A 937 -43.42 -43.51 -88.29
N THR A 938 -44.47 -44.27 -88.01
CA THR A 938 -45.00 -44.47 -86.64
C THR A 938 -43.92 -45.08 -85.74
N GLY A 939 -43.27 -46.17 -86.17
CA GLY A 939 -42.18 -46.79 -85.41
C GLY A 939 -40.98 -45.87 -85.18
N GLN A 940 -40.55 -45.13 -86.21
CA GLN A 940 -39.44 -44.17 -86.08
C GLN A 940 -39.75 -43.04 -85.10
N ARG A 941 -40.97 -42.50 -85.12
CA ARG A 941 -41.39 -41.46 -84.16
C ARG A 941 -41.45 -42.01 -82.74
N LYS A 942 -42.01 -43.21 -82.57
CA LYS A 942 -42.04 -43.91 -81.27
C LYS A 942 -40.65 -44.10 -80.69
N ASP A 943 -39.67 -44.55 -81.49
CA ASP A 943 -38.29 -44.71 -81.05
C ASP A 943 -37.66 -43.39 -80.55
N ILE A 944 -37.95 -42.26 -81.20
CA ILE A 944 -37.45 -40.95 -80.78
C ILE A 944 -38.13 -40.51 -79.47
N ILE A 945 -39.45 -40.69 -79.38
CA ILE A 945 -40.23 -40.39 -78.17
C ILE A 945 -39.69 -41.23 -76.99
N ASP A 946 -39.52 -42.53 -77.16
CA ASP A 946 -39.00 -43.44 -76.13
C ASP A 946 -37.59 -43.08 -75.68
N LYS A 947 -36.70 -42.69 -76.61
CA LYS A 947 -35.34 -42.22 -76.28
C LYS A 947 -35.37 -40.93 -75.45
N ASN A 948 -36.21 -39.97 -75.83
CA ASN A 948 -36.34 -38.72 -75.08
C ASN A 948 -36.95 -38.96 -73.70
N ILE A 949 -37.93 -39.86 -73.58
CA ILE A 949 -38.50 -40.30 -72.30
C ILE A 949 -37.42 -40.90 -71.40
N LYS A 950 -36.55 -41.77 -71.93
CA LYS A 950 -35.42 -42.33 -71.15
C LYS A 950 -34.45 -41.27 -70.64
N LYS A 951 -34.14 -40.24 -71.45
CA LYS A 951 -33.30 -39.12 -71.02
C LYS A 951 -33.94 -38.34 -69.88
N TRP A 952 -35.23 -38.00 -70.01
CA TRP A 952 -36.01 -37.36 -68.95
C TRP A 952 -36.06 -38.19 -67.67
N GLN A 953 -36.25 -39.51 -67.76
CA GLN A 953 -36.24 -40.42 -66.60
C GLN A 953 -34.88 -40.47 -65.90
N SER A 954 -33.78 -40.49 -66.67
CA SER A 954 -32.42 -40.45 -66.12
C SER A 954 -32.17 -39.14 -65.37
N TYR A 955 -32.52 -38.01 -65.98
CA TYR A 955 -32.45 -36.69 -65.37
C TYR A 955 -33.26 -36.62 -64.08
N GLN A 956 -34.54 -37.03 -64.09
CA GLN A 956 -35.41 -37.01 -62.92
C GLN A 956 -34.88 -37.88 -61.77
N LYS A 957 -34.28 -39.05 -62.07
CA LYS A 957 -33.67 -39.92 -61.06
C LYS A 957 -32.42 -39.30 -60.44
N SER A 958 -31.59 -38.64 -61.24
CA SER A 958 -30.42 -37.91 -60.73
C SER A 958 -30.86 -36.68 -59.92
N LEU A 959 -31.90 -35.98 -60.39
CA LEU A 959 -32.51 -34.82 -59.74
C LEU A 959 -33.03 -35.19 -58.35
N SER A 960 -33.78 -36.30 -58.24
CA SER A 960 -34.37 -36.73 -56.98
C SER A 960 -33.31 -37.08 -55.94
N LYS A 961 -32.29 -37.86 -56.32
CA LYS A 961 -31.19 -38.25 -55.43
C LYS A 961 -30.40 -37.06 -54.91
N LEU A 962 -30.04 -36.13 -55.81
CA LEU A 962 -29.28 -34.95 -55.41
C LEU A 962 -30.13 -34.03 -54.53
N THR A 963 -31.42 -33.87 -54.85
CA THR A 963 -32.34 -33.05 -54.04
C THR A 963 -32.54 -33.63 -52.64
N GLU A 964 -32.67 -34.95 -52.52
CA GLU A 964 -32.78 -35.64 -51.21
C GLU A 964 -31.53 -35.41 -50.36
N TRP A 965 -30.34 -35.59 -50.94
CA TRP A 965 -29.08 -35.34 -50.25
C TRP A 965 -28.91 -33.86 -49.86
N LEU A 966 -29.27 -32.92 -50.76
CA LEU A 966 -29.23 -31.49 -50.48
C LEU A 966 -30.19 -31.10 -49.34
N LYS A 967 -31.40 -31.69 -49.31
CA LYS A 967 -32.37 -31.48 -48.22
C LYS A 967 -31.88 -32.04 -46.89
N HIS A 968 -31.23 -33.21 -46.89
CA HIS A 968 -30.60 -33.75 -45.68
C HIS A 968 -29.51 -32.80 -45.15
N MET A 969 -28.65 -32.29 -46.04
CA MET A 969 -27.62 -31.31 -45.67
C MET A 969 -28.22 -29.97 -45.21
N GLU A 970 -29.34 -29.54 -45.79
CA GLU A 970 -30.08 -28.36 -45.34
C GLU A 970 -30.68 -28.57 -43.94
N ALA A 971 -31.24 -29.75 -43.66
CA ALA A 971 -31.83 -30.10 -42.37
C ALA A 971 -30.78 -30.28 -41.26
N ALA A 972 -29.58 -30.76 -41.58
CA ALA A 972 -28.46 -30.85 -40.63
C ALA A 972 -27.84 -29.48 -40.32
N PHE A 973 -28.14 -28.45 -41.12
CA PHE A 973 -27.47 -27.15 -41.02
C PHE A 973 -27.60 -26.43 -39.66
N PRO A 974 -28.75 -26.46 -38.95
CA PRO A 974 -28.90 -25.86 -37.63
C PRO A 974 -27.88 -26.37 -36.60
N MET A 975 -27.40 -27.61 -36.74
CA MET A 975 -26.39 -28.17 -35.84
C MET A 975 -25.01 -27.50 -35.97
N TYR A 976 -24.79 -26.71 -37.02
CA TYR A 976 -23.57 -25.92 -37.23
C TYR A 976 -23.74 -24.43 -36.88
N GLU A 977 -24.90 -24.02 -36.37
CA GLU A 977 -25.06 -22.66 -35.85
C GLU A 977 -24.32 -22.53 -34.52
N VAL A 978 -23.40 -21.56 -34.47
CA VAL A 978 -22.50 -21.37 -33.34
C VAL A 978 -23.15 -20.41 -32.34
N GLY A 979 -23.66 -20.97 -31.25
CA GLY A 979 -24.04 -20.21 -30.05
C GLY A 979 -22.84 -19.92 -29.13
N THR A 980 -23.09 -19.73 -27.85
CA THR A 980 -22.04 -19.69 -26.82
C THR A 980 -21.73 -21.09 -26.33
N GLU A 981 -20.66 -21.68 -26.85
CA GLU A 981 -20.32 -23.08 -26.64
C GLU A 981 -18.98 -23.25 -25.93
N SER A 982 -18.76 -24.41 -25.28
CA SER A 982 -17.45 -24.72 -24.70
C SER A 982 -16.37 -24.76 -25.78
N LEU A 983 -15.14 -24.39 -25.44
CA LEU A 983 -14.02 -24.44 -26.39
C LEU A 983 -13.82 -25.86 -26.96
N GLN A 984 -14.14 -26.89 -26.18
CA GLN A 984 -14.06 -28.28 -26.61
C GLN A 984 -15.14 -28.59 -27.66
N THR A 985 -16.37 -28.13 -27.44
CA THR A 985 -17.50 -28.27 -28.38
C THR A 985 -17.20 -27.56 -29.72
N LEU A 986 -16.66 -26.33 -29.68
CA LEU A 986 -16.27 -25.59 -30.88
C LEU A 986 -15.21 -26.33 -31.71
N LYS A 987 -14.24 -26.97 -31.05
CA LYS A 987 -13.22 -27.80 -31.73
C LYS A 987 -13.82 -29.03 -32.42
N SER A 988 -14.74 -29.73 -31.75
CA SER A 988 -15.44 -30.86 -32.38
C SER A 988 -16.34 -30.42 -33.53
N LEU A 989 -17.05 -29.30 -33.38
CA LEU A 989 -17.93 -28.79 -34.41
C LEU A 989 -17.16 -28.37 -35.67
N HIS A 990 -16.03 -27.70 -35.50
CA HIS A 990 -15.14 -27.35 -36.62
C HIS A 990 -14.61 -28.60 -37.36
N ALA A 991 -14.32 -29.69 -36.64
CA ALA A 991 -13.93 -30.96 -37.26
C ALA A 991 -15.07 -31.59 -38.06
N GLN A 992 -16.30 -31.54 -37.55
CA GLN A 992 -17.48 -32.07 -38.22
C GLN A 992 -17.80 -31.28 -39.51
N VAL A 993 -17.85 -29.95 -39.44
CA VAL A 993 -18.06 -29.06 -40.60
C VAL A 993 -17.02 -29.30 -41.71
N LYS A 994 -15.76 -29.57 -41.33
CA LYS A 994 -14.70 -29.93 -42.27
C LYS A 994 -14.97 -31.26 -42.98
N ASP A 995 -15.51 -32.25 -42.29
CA ASP A 995 -15.87 -33.53 -42.90
C ASP A 995 -17.07 -33.39 -43.86
N ASP A 996 -18.09 -32.62 -43.46
CA ASP A 996 -19.26 -32.37 -44.31
C ASP A 996 -18.91 -31.52 -45.54
N GLN A 997 -17.97 -30.59 -45.43
CA GLN A 997 -17.39 -29.87 -46.58
C GLN A 997 -16.72 -30.84 -47.56
N ARG A 998 -16.07 -31.91 -47.07
CA ARG A 998 -15.49 -32.95 -47.92
C ARG A 998 -16.58 -33.76 -48.63
N GLN A 999 -17.73 -33.99 -48.00
CA GLN A 999 -18.88 -34.63 -48.65
C GLN A 999 -19.41 -33.81 -49.83
N PHE A 1000 -19.48 -32.48 -49.72
CA PHE A 1000 -19.81 -31.60 -50.85
C PHE A 1000 -18.83 -31.77 -52.03
N SER A 1001 -17.52 -31.91 -51.77
CA SER A 1001 -16.55 -32.19 -52.84
C SER A 1001 -16.77 -33.55 -53.50
N ILE A 1002 -17.25 -34.56 -52.76
CA ILE A 1002 -17.56 -35.88 -53.32
C ILE A 1002 -18.80 -35.81 -54.24
N GLN A 1003 -19.83 -35.04 -53.86
CA GLN A 1003 -21.08 -34.93 -54.63
C GLN A 1003 -21.01 -33.97 -55.83
N GLU A 1004 -19.94 -33.19 -55.97
CA GLU A 1004 -19.77 -32.20 -57.04
C GLU A 1004 -19.87 -32.85 -58.44
N GLY A 1005 -19.32 -34.05 -58.62
CA GLY A 1005 -19.43 -34.80 -59.87
C GLY A 1005 -20.88 -35.13 -60.24
N SER A 1006 -21.68 -35.61 -59.27
CA SER A 1006 -23.11 -35.91 -59.48
C SER A 1006 -23.91 -34.66 -59.88
N TYR A 1007 -23.62 -33.51 -59.27
CA TYR A 1007 -24.24 -32.23 -59.61
C TYR A 1007 -23.88 -31.77 -61.04
N LEU A 1008 -22.61 -31.90 -61.44
CA LEU A 1008 -22.17 -31.53 -62.79
C LEU A 1008 -22.86 -32.38 -63.86
N THR A 1009 -22.92 -33.71 -63.67
CA THR A 1009 -23.61 -34.61 -64.59
C THR A 1009 -25.10 -34.28 -64.72
N LEU A 1010 -25.78 -34.00 -63.60
CA LEU A 1010 -27.20 -33.58 -63.62
C LEU A 1010 -27.41 -32.29 -64.44
N ASN A 1011 -26.50 -31.32 -64.31
CA ASN A 1011 -26.57 -30.06 -65.04
C ASN A 1011 -26.28 -30.25 -66.54
N GLU A 1012 -25.37 -31.15 -66.90
CA GLU A 1012 -25.11 -31.54 -68.28
C GLU A 1012 -26.33 -32.23 -68.91
N ASP A 1013 -26.91 -33.22 -68.22
CA ASP A 1013 -28.13 -33.92 -68.65
C ASP A 1013 -29.29 -32.94 -68.86
N GLY A 1014 -29.47 -31.99 -67.94
CA GLY A 1014 -30.49 -30.95 -68.06
C GLY A 1014 -30.25 -29.99 -69.24
N LYS A 1015 -29.01 -29.58 -69.49
CA LYS A 1015 -28.67 -28.74 -70.66
C LYS A 1015 -28.90 -29.46 -71.99
N GLU A 1016 -28.65 -30.77 -72.05
CA GLU A 1016 -28.95 -31.57 -73.23
C GLU A 1016 -30.47 -31.64 -73.48
N LEU A 1017 -31.27 -31.80 -72.42
CA LEU A 1017 -32.73 -31.79 -72.50
C LEU A 1017 -33.29 -30.44 -72.97
N LEU A 1018 -32.70 -29.31 -72.54
CA LEU A 1018 -33.11 -27.97 -72.99
C LEU A 1018 -33.05 -27.78 -74.51
N GLN A 1019 -32.11 -28.43 -75.21
CA GLN A 1019 -31.95 -28.29 -76.66
C GLN A 1019 -33.12 -28.90 -77.45
N ASN A 1020 -33.81 -29.88 -76.87
CA ASN A 1020 -34.89 -30.65 -77.51
C ASN A 1020 -36.26 -30.37 -76.88
N SER A 1021 -36.34 -29.37 -75.99
CA SER A 1021 -37.53 -29.04 -75.22
C SER A 1021 -38.36 -27.95 -75.88
N ASP A 1022 -39.68 -28.00 -75.68
CA ASP A 1022 -40.60 -26.95 -76.12
C ASP A 1022 -40.44 -25.74 -75.19
N ARG A 1023 -40.99 -24.58 -75.58
CA ARG A 1023 -40.78 -23.34 -74.83
C ARG A 1023 -41.16 -23.47 -73.34
N LYS A 1024 -42.27 -24.13 -73.04
CA LYS A 1024 -42.78 -24.25 -71.67
C LYS A 1024 -41.96 -25.25 -70.85
N ALA A 1025 -41.59 -26.38 -71.46
CA ALA A 1025 -40.69 -27.37 -70.86
C ALA A 1025 -39.31 -26.77 -70.58
N SER A 1026 -38.80 -25.98 -71.52
CA SER A 1026 -37.52 -25.27 -71.37
C SER A 1026 -37.57 -24.26 -70.22
N GLU A 1027 -38.64 -23.48 -70.10
CA GLU A 1027 -38.83 -22.55 -68.98
C GLU A 1027 -38.88 -23.30 -67.62
N GLN A 1028 -39.56 -24.46 -67.56
CA GLN A 1028 -39.65 -25.26 -66.33
C GLN A 1028 -38.31 -25.94 -65.99
N LEU A 1029 -37.66 -26.60 -66.94
CA LEU A 1029 -36.39 -27.27 -66.72
C LEU A 1029 -35.29 -26.27 -66.35
N GLN A 1030 -35.31 -25.07 -66.97
CA GLN A 1030 -34.43 -23.98 -66.58
C GLN A 1030 -34.69 -23.56 -65.13
N SER A 1031 -35.96 -23.45 -64.71
CA SER A 1031 -36.30 -23.15 -63.32
C SER A 1031 -35.84 -24.24 -62.33
N GLU A 1032 -35.91 -25.52 -62.70
CA GLU A 1032 -35.44 -26.64 -61.87
C GLU A 1032 -33.91 -26.64 -61.74
N LEU A 1033 -33.20 -26.47 -62.86
CA LEU A 1033 -31.74 -26.31 -62.89
C LEU A 1033 -31.31 -25.09 -62.07
N ASP A 1034 -31.97 -23.95 -62.25
CA ASP A 1034 -31.71 -22.74 -61.48
C ASP A 1034 -31.98 -22.96 -59.99
N GLY A 1035 -33.01 -23.73 -59.64
CA GLY A 1035 -33.37 -24.07 -58.25
C GLY A 1035 -32.29 -24.91 -57.57
N ILE A 1036 -31.88 -26.01 -58.18
CA ILE A 1036 -30.80 -26.86 -57.63
C ILE A 1036 -29.47 -26.11 -57.63
N GLN A 1037 -29.17 -25.36 -58.69
CA GLN A 1037 -27.97 -24.54 -58.75
C GLN A 1037 -27.94 -23.53 -57.59
N LYS A 1038 -29.06 -22.85 -57.31
CA LYS A 1038 -29.18 -21.93 -56.16
C LYS A 1038 -28.99 -22.66 -54.83
N LEU A 1039 -29.64 -23.81 -54.62
CA LEU A 1039 -29.52 -24.57 -53.37
C LEU A 1039 -28.10 -25.11 -53.15
N TRP A 1040 -27.50 -25.71 -54.17
CA TRP A 1040 -26.12 -26.22 -54.14
C TRP A 1040 -25.13 -25.12 -53.75
N TYR A 1041 -25.17 -23.97 -54.44
CA TYR A 1041 -24.27 -22.86 -54.14
C TYR A 1041 -24.59 -22.20 -52.78
N SER A 1042 -25.87 -22.10 -52.40
CA SER A 1042 -26.27 -21.58 -51.10
C SER A 1042 -25.70 -22.43 -49.96
N LEU A 1043 -25.96 -23.74 -49.95
CA LEU A 1043 -25.48 -24.63 -48.87
C LEU A 1043 -23.96 -24.76 -48.86
N ASN A 1044 -23.32 -24.93 -50.02
CA ASN A 1044 -21.85 -25.02 -50.09
C ASN A 1044 -21.18 -23.70 -49.64
N SER A 1045 -21.76 -22.54 -49.99
CA SER A 1045 -21.23 -21.24 -49.51
C SER A 1045 -21.48 -21.01 -48.02
N ARG A 1046 -22.64 -21.42 -47.49
CA ARG A 1046 -22.93 -21.38 -46.04
C ARG A 1046 -21.99 -22.31 -45.27
N MET A 1047 -21.75 -23.52 -45.76
CA MET A 1047 -20.83 -24.49 -45.16
C MET A 1047 -19.40 -23.94 -45.12
N LYS A 1048 -18.92 -23.37 -46.24
CA LYS A 1048 -17.62 -22.68 -46.30
C LYS A 1048 -17.54 -21.53 -45.29
N ARG A 1049 -18.58 -20.69 -45.21
CA ARG A 1049 -18.64 -19.56 -44.28
C ARG A 1049 -18.63 -20.02 -42.82
N CYS A 1050 -19.36 -21.08 -42.47
CA CYS A 1050 -19.35 -21.64 -41.12
C CYS A 1050 -17.96 -22.21 -40.77
N ALA A 1051 -17.34 -22.94 -41.69
CA ALA A 1051 -15.98 -23.45 -41.52
C ALA A 1051 -14.97 -22.32 -41.30
N GLU A 1052 -15.05 -21.25 -42.10
CA GLU A 1052 -14.22 -20.05 -41.97
C GLU A 1052 -14.45 -19.36 -40.63
N HIS A 1053 -15.71 -19.15 -40.23
CA HIS A 1053 -16.06 -18.50 -38.98
C HIS A 1053 -15.54 -19.27 -37.75
N LEU A 1054 -15.77 -20.59 -37.67
CA LEU A 1054 -15.24 -21.44 -36.60
C LEU A 1054 -13.71 -21.46 -36.60
N SER A 1055 -13.09 -21.51 -37.78
CA SER A 1055 -11.64 -21.39 -37.93
C SER A 1055 -11.14 -20.05 -37.38
N ASP A 1056 -11.84 -18.95 -37.65
CA ASP A 1056 -11.42 -17.62 -37.22
C ASP A 1056 -11.56 -17.43 -35.71
N ILE A 1057 -12.64 -17.94 -35.09
CA ILE A 1057 -12.79 -17.98 -33.62
C ILE A 1057 -11.64 -18.77 -32.99
N LEU A 1058 -11.37 -19.99 -33.48
CA LEU A 1058 -10.31 -20.83 -32.96
C LEU A 1058 -8.92 -20.21 -33.17
N LYS A 1059 -8.67 -19.56 -34.31
CA LYS A 1059 -7.43 -18.79 -34.56
C LYS A 1059 -7.29 -17.61 -33.62
N GLU A 1060 -8.37 -16.88 -33.33
CA GLU A 1060 -8.35 -15.78 -32.38
C GLU A 1060 -8.08 -16.25 -30.96
N TRP A 1061 -8.68 -17.38 -30.54
CA TRP A 1061 -8.38 -18.03 -29.27
C TRP A 1061 -6.90 -18.44 -29.19
N HIS A 1062 -6.42 -19.18 -30.19
CA HIS A 1062 -5.02 -19.64 -30.24
C HIS A 1062 -4.05 -18.46 -30.27
N SER A 1063 -4.31 -17.42 -31.06
CA SER A 1063 -3.47 -16.22 -31.08
C SER A 1063 -3.48 -15.49 -29.74
N THR A 1064 -4.62 -15.45 -29.04
CA THR A 1064 -4.70 -14.86 -27.69
C THR A 1064 -3.86 -15.68 -26.71
N ASP A 1065 -3.95 -17.00 -26.76
CA ASP A 1065 -3.16 -17.91 -25.90
C ASP A 1065 -1.65 -17.80 -26.20
N ASP A 1066 -1.25 -17.82 -27.47
CA ASP A 1066 0.15 -17.64 -27.90
C ASP A 1066 0.71 -16.29 -27.42
N ASN A 1067 -0.04 -15.20 -27.60
CA ASN A 1067 0.39 -13.87 -27.13
C ASN A 1067 0.50 -13.80 -25.60
N ILE A 1068 -0.36 -14.51 -24.86
CA ILE A 1068 -0.23 -14.64 -23.39
C ILE A 1068 1.08 -15.35 -23.06
N VAL A 1069 1.41 -16.45 -23.75
CA VAL A 1069 2.67 -17.19 -23.56
C VAL A 1069 3.88 -16.31 -23.90
N GLU A 1070 3.86 -15.60 -25.02
CA GLU A 1070 4.94 -14.67 -25.40
C GLU A 1070 5.17 -13.56 -24.36
N LEU A 1071 4.08 -13.02 -23.80
CA LEU A 1071 4.18 -12.03 -22.72
C LEU A 1071 4.75 -12.66 -21.44
N GLN A 1072 4.35 -13.89 -21.10
CA GLN A 1072 4.89 -14.61 -19.95
C GLN A 1072 6.38 -14.91 -20.11
N ASP A 1073 6.81 -15.36 -21.28
CA ASP A 1073 8.22 -15.61 -21.61
C ASP A 1073 9.04 -14.33 -21.51
N TRP A 1074 8.55 -13.22 -22.07
CA TRP A 1074 9.21 -11.92 -21.94
C TRP A 1074 9.30 -11.44 -20.48
N LEU A 1075 8.23 -11.63 -19.68
CA LEU A 1075 8.25 -11.31 -18.26
C LEU A 1075 9.28 -12.17 -17.50
N GLN A 1076 9.47 -13.41 -17.92
CA GLN A 1076 10.48 -14.33 -17.39
C GLN A 1076 11.91 -13.90 -17.80
N GLU A 1077 12.14 -13.42 -19.02
CA GLU A 1077 13.42 -12.82 -19.42
C GLU A 1077 13.76 -11.59 -18.58
N VAL A 1078 12.78 -10.69 -18.39
CA VAL A 1078 12.96 -9.48 -17.56
C VAL A 1078 13.27 -9.86 -16.11
N LYS A 1079 12.64 -10.92 -15.58
CA LYS A 1079 12.97 -11.47 -14.26
C LYS A 1079 14.43 -11.92 -14.19
N GLU A 1080 14.89 -12.70 -15.15
CA GLU A 1080 16.26 -13.21 -15.15
C GLU A 1080 17.28 -12.06 -15.22
N GLU A 1081 16.98 -10.99 -15.93
CA GLU A 1081 17.84 -9.80 -15.98
C GLU A 1081 17.81 -9.00 -14.67
N THR A 1082 16.64 -8.83 -14.06
CA THR A 1082 16.46 -8.04 -12.83
C THR A 1082 16.96 -8.75 -11.57
N SER A 1083 16.97 -10.09 -11.58
CA SER A 1083 17.44 -10.93 -10.46
C SER A 1083 18.96 -11.13 -10.40
N ARG A 1084 19.72 -10.79 -11.46
CA ARG A 1084 21.19 -10.83 -11.45
C ARG A 1084 21.77 -9.89 -10.39
N GLU A 1085 22.92 -10.21 -9.81
CA GLU A 1085 23.58 -9.31 -8.84
C GLU A 1085 23.99 -7.98 -9.46
N VAL A 1086 23.97 -6.88 -8.69
CA VAL A 1086 24.43 -5.56 -9.17
C VAL A 1086 25.95 -5.58 -9.25
N THR A 1087 26.53 -5.43 -10.45
CA THR A 1087 27.99 -5.32 -10.63
C THR A 1087 28.55 -4.07 -9.95
N SER A 1088 29.81 -4.11 -9.50
CA SER A 1088 30.49 -2.96 -8.86
C SER A 1088 31.24 -2.04 -9.84
N GLN A 1089 31.43 -2.48 -11.09
CA GLN A 1089 32.20 -1.75 -12.10
C GLN A 1089 31.37 -0.63 -12.76
N TYR A 1090 31.93 0.58 -12.86
CA TYR A 1090 31.23 1.75 -13.41
C TYR A 1090 30.69 1.54 -14.84
N ASP A 1091 31.51 1.01 -15.76
CA ASP A 1091 31.10 0.78 -17.15
C ASP A 1091 29.97 -0.23 -17.25
N SER A 1092 30.03 -1.28 -16.42
CA SER A 1092 28.98 -2.30 -16.31
C SER A 1092 27.70 -1.70 -15.71
N LEU A 1093 27.79 -0.92 -14.63
CA LEU A 1093 26.66 -0.19 -14.03
C LEU A 1093 25.98 0.75 -15.04
N SER A 1094 26.77 1.53 -15.80
CA SER A 1094 26.27 2.44 -16.84
C SER A 1094 25.55 1.68 -17.97
N LYS A 1095 26.11 0.54 -18.41
CA LYS A 1095 25.47 -0.35 -19.40
C LYS A 1095 24.15 -0.93 -18.87
N HIS A 1096 24.14 -1.48 -17.66
CA HIS A 1096 22.93 -2.06 -17.05
C HIS A 1096 21.86 -0.99 -16.79
N ARG A 1097 22.23 0.24 -16.44
CA ARG A 1097 21.28 1.37 -16.32
C ARG A 1097 20.62 1.70 -17.66
N LYS A 1098 21.39 1.72 -18.75
CA LYS A 1098 20.86 1.92 -20.10
C LYS A 1098 19.95 0.75 -20.51
N ALA A 1099 20.30 -0.48 -20.15
CA ALA A 1099 19.45 -1.66 -20.39
C ALA A 1099 18.11 -1.55 -19.66
N CYS A 1100 18.11 -1.24 -18.35
CA CYS A 1100 16.86 -1.04 -17.60
C CYS A 1100 15.98 0.07 -18.22
N SER A 1101 16.59 1.19 -18.62
CA SER A 1101 15.87 2.28 -19.31
C SER A 1101 15.27 1.87 -20.67
N LYS A 1102 15.90 0.93 -21.38
CA LYS A 1102 15.31 0.35 -22.60
C LYS A 1102 14.14 -0.57 -22.26
N THR A 1103 14.29 -1.46 -21.28
CA THR A 1103 13.23 -2.36 -20.82
C THR A 1103 12.01 -1.58 -20.34
N GLU A 1104 12.20 -0.49 -19.59
CA GLU A 1104 11.14 0.44 -19.16
C GLU A 1104 10.33 1.00 -20.35
N LYS A 1105 10.98 1.31 -21.48
CA LYS A 1105 10.25 1.73 -22.69
C LYS A 1105 9.45 0.59 -23.30
N ILE A 1106 9.98 -0.64 -23.29
CA ILE A 1106 9.30 -1.83 -23.82
C ILE A 1106 8.03 -2.15 -23.00
N PHE A 1107 8.02 -1.88 -21.69
CA PHE A 1107 6.82 -2.04 -20.85
C PHE A 1107 5.61 -1.27 -21.40
N SER A 1108 5.81 -0.08 -21.96
CA SER A 1108 4.70 0.69 -22.57
C SER A 1108 4.08 -0.03 -23.78
N ILE A 1109 4.91 -0.72 -24.57
CA ILE A 1109 4.47 -1.51 -25.72
C ILE A 1109 3.72 -2.75 -25.24
N LYS A 1110 4.30 -3.49 -24.27
CA LYS A 1110 3.69 -4.69 -23.69
C LYS A 1110 2.35 -4.40 -22.99
N LYS A 1111 2.20 -3.22 -22.37
CA LYS A 1111 0.91 -2.76 -21.81
C LYS A 1111 -0.15 -2.56 -22.90
N SER A 1112 0.22 -2.02 -24.06
CA SER A 1112 -0.70 -1.91 -25.20
C SER A 1112 -1.06 -3.28 -25.80
N GLU A 1113 -0.12 -4.23 -25.82
CA GLU A 1113 -0.41 -5.62 -26.21
C GLU A 1113 -1.43 -6.27 -25.27
N LEU A 1114 -1.28 -6.09 -23.96
CA LEU A 1114 -2.25 -6.56 -22.96
C LEU A 1114 -3.66 -5.95 -23.16
N GLU A 1115 -3.75 -4.66 -23.48
CA GLU A 1115 -5.04 -4.03 -23.82
C GLU A 1115 -5.69 -4.64 -25.08
N LYS A 1116 -4.88 -5.11 -26.05
CA LYS A 1116 -5.40 -5.83 -27.22
C LYS A 1116 -5.93 -7.21 -26.85
N LEU A 1117 -5.31 -7.89 -25.87
CA LEU A 1117 -5.80 -9.17 -25.37
C LEU A 1117 -7.14 -9.04 -24.65
N HIS A 1118 -7.35 -8.00 -23.86
CA HIS A 1118 -8.68 -7.73 -23.30
C HIS A 1118 -9.75 -7.44 -24.37
N LYS A 1119 -9.33 -6.87 -25.53
CA LYS A 1119 -10.24 -6.71 -26.67
C LYS A 1119 -10.53 -8.03 -27.38
N SER A 1120 -9.58 -8.97 -27.46
CA SER A 1120 -9.83 -10.30 -28.03
C SER A 1120 -10.69 -11.14 -27.11
N GLU A 1121 -10.48 -11.06 -25.80
CA GLU A 1121 -11.35 -11.65 -24.76
C GLU A 1121 -12.83 -11.24 -24.97
N HIS A 1122 -13.10 -9.94 -25.14
CA HIS A 1122 -14.47 -9.45 -25.38
C HIS A 1122 -15.04 -9.94 -26.73
N ARG A 1123 -14.22 -10.17 -27.75
CA ARG A 1123 -14.71 -10.74 -29.02
C ARG A 1123 -15.03 -12.22 -28.87
N LEU A 1124 -14.14 -12.96 -28.21
CA LEU A 1124 -14.31 -14.39 -27.92
C LEU A 1124 -15.52 -14.65 -27.02
N SER A 1125 -15.87 -13.72 -26.12
CA SER A 1125 -17.05 -13.87 -25.25
C SER A 1125 -18.39 -13.90 -25.98
N GLN A 1126 -18.43 -13.63 -27.29
CA GLN A 1126 -19.64 -13.74 -28.11
C GLN A 1126 -19.90 -15.17 -28.59
N ALA A 1127 -18.89 -16.04 -28.60
CA ALA A 1127 -18.98 -17.39 -29.17
C ALA A 1127 -18.47 -18.50 -28.24
N VAL A 1128 -17.68 -18.15 -27.22
CA VAL A 1128 -17.09 -19.10 -26.26
C VAL A 1128 -17.84 -19.07 -24.93
N SER A 1129 -17.93 -20.22 -24.26
CA SER A 1129 -18.63 -20.38 -22.99
C SER A 1129 -18.16 -19.40 -21.91
N PRO A 1130 -19.06 -18.96 -21.01
CA PRO A 1130 -18.70 -18.06 -19.91
C PRO A 1130 -17.63 -18.64 -18.98
N ASP A 1131 -17.61 -19.95 -18.78
CA ASP A 1131 -16.64 -20.63 -17.91
C ASP A 1131 -15.22 -20.53 -18.48
N ASP A 1132 -15.05 -20.85 -19.76
CA ASP A 1132 -13.78 -20.74 -20.48
C ASP A 1132 -13.31 -19.28 -20.56
N ILE A 1133 -14.24 -18.34 -20.79
CA ILE A 1133 -13.95 -16.90 -20.78
C ILE A 1133 -13.57 -16.43 -19.37
N SER A 1134 -14.16 -16.96 -18.30
CA SER A 1134 -13.77 -16.60 -16.94
C SER A 1134 -12.32 -17.01 -16.64
N VAL A 1135 -11.88 -18.17 -17.15
CA VAL A 1135 -10.50 -18.63 -17.02
C VAL A 1135 -9.56 -17.73 -17.82
N LEU A 1136 -9.92 -17.34 -19.04
CA LEU A 1136 -9.16 -16.38 -19.84
C LEU A 1136 -9.03 -15.03 -19.13
N HIS A 1137 -10.12 -14.49 -18.59
CA HIS A 1137 -10.14 -13.25 -17.82
C HIS A 1137 -9.22 -13.32 -16.61
N GLU A 1138 -9.32 -14.37 -15.79
CA GLU A 1138 -8.47 -14.57 -14.62
C GLU A 1138 -6.98 -14.67 -15.01
N ARG A 1139 -6.65 -15.31 -16.14
CA ARG A 1139 -5.29 -15.34 -16.70
C ARG A 1139 -4.80 -13.95 -17.12
N LEU A 1140 -5.63 -13.15 -17.79
CA LEU A 1140 -5.28 -11.79 -18.20
C LEU A 1140 -5.10 -10.84 -17.02
N VAL A 1141 -5.95 -10.95 -15.99
CA VAL A 1141 -5.79 -10.21 -14.72
C VAL A 1141 -4.48 -10.58 -14.05
N LEU A 1142 -4.14 -11.87 -13.98
CA LEU A 1142 -2.87 -12.32 -13.43
C LEU A 1142 -1.68 -11.76 -14.23
N LEU A 1143 -1.77 -11.78 -15.56
CA LEU A 1143 -0.74 -11.26 -16.47
C LEU A 1143 -0.55 -9.74 -16.31
N SER A 1144 -1.65 -8.98 -16.20
CA SER A 1144 -1.61 -7.53 -15.92
C SER A 1144 -0.84 -7.23 -14.65
N LYS A 1145 -1.16 -7.95 -13.57
CA LYS A 1145 -0.50 -7.72 -12.29
C LYS A 1145 0.97 -8.15 -12.31
N GLN A 1146 1.31 -9.26 -12.98
CA GLN A 1146 2.71 -9.67 -13.19
C GLN A 1146 3.50 -8.61 -13.97
N LEU A 1147 2.88 -7.99 -14.98
CA LEU A 1147 3.50 -6.93 -15.77
C LEU A 1147 3.80 -5.69 -14.91
N ASP A 1148 2.84 -5.23 -14.11
CA ASP A 1148 3.04 -4.12 -13.19
C ASP A 1148 4.13 -4.42 -12.14
N GLU A 1149 4.17 -5.65 -11.64
CA GLU A 1149 5.20 -6.10 -10.69
C GLU A 1149 6.60 -6.06 -11.31
N ARG A 1150 6.78 -6.62 -12.51
CA ARG A 1150 8.08 -6.61 -13.20
C ARG A 1150 8.52 -5.21 -13.57
N HIS A 1151 7.59 -4.35 -13.93
CA HIS A 1151 7.89 -2.95 -14.17
C HIS A 1151 8.45 -2.30 -12.90
N LEU A 1152 7.82 -2.54 -11.75
CA LEU A 1152 8.30 -2.05 -10.47
C LEU A 1152 9.70 -2.61 -10.11
N GLN A 1153 9.94 -3.90 -10.30
CA GLN A 1153 11.27 -4.51 -10.07
C GLN A 1153 12.34 -3.88 -10.97
N ASN A 1154 12.02 -3.63 -12.25
CA ASN A 1154 12.94 -2.97 -13.17
C ASN A 1154 13.28 -1.54 -12.72
N LEU A 1155 12.27 -0.78 -12.27
CA LEU A 1155 12.45 0.56 -11.71
C LEU A 1155 13.31 0.53 -10.44
N GLN A 1156 13.07 -0.41 -9.54
CA GLN A 1156 13.86 -0.60 -8.32
C GLN A 1156 15.31 -0.95 -8.65
N ARG A 1157 15.54 -1.88 -9.58
CA ARG A 1157 16.87 -2.25 -10.06
C ARG A 1157 17.60 -1.06 -10.67
N LYS A 1158 16.92 -0.27 -11.50
CA LYS A 1158 17.44 0.97 -12.09
C LYS A 1158 17.82 1.98 -11.01
N GLN A 1159 17.03 2.09 -9.94
CA GLN A 1159 17.34 2.95 -8.80
C GLN A 1159 18.58 2.45 -8.04
N GLN A 1160 18.67 1.16 -7.70
CA GLN A 1160 19.86 0.58 -7.05
C GLN A 1160 21.14 0.83 -7.85
N ILE A 1161 21.09 0.63 -9.18
CA ILE A 1161 22.20 0.94 -10.08
C ILE A 1161 22.52 2.44 -10.07
N THR A 1162 21.50 3.29 -10.02
CA THR A 1162 21.66 4.76 -9.94
C THR A 1162 22.32 5.18 -8.64
N ASP A 1163 21.94 4.59 -7.51
CA ASP A 1163 22.54 4.87 -6.21
C ASP A 1163 24.01 4.44 -6.18
N LYS A 1164 24.35 3.27 -6.75
CA LYS A 1164 25.75 2.82 -6.92
C LYS A 1164 26.55 3.72 -7.85
N LEU A 1165 25.94 4.25 -8.92
CA LEU A 1165 26.59 5.26 -9.77
C LEU A 1165 26.82 6.57 -9.01
N ASN A 1166 25.88 6.98 -8.14
CA ASN A 1166 26.04 8.17 -7.30
C ASN A 1166 27.14 7.98 -6.24
N GLU A 1167 27.29 6.78 -5.67
CA GLU A 1167 28.44 6.43 -4.81
C GLU A 1167 29.76 6.60 -5.57
N TRP A 1168 29.82 6.12 -6.82
CA TRP A 1168 30.97 6.34 -7.71
C TRP A 1168 31.22 7.82 -7.99
N THR A 1169 30.18 8.63 -8.21
CA THR A 1169 30.32 10.08 -8.37
C THR A 1169 30.90 10.73 -7.12
N ARG A 1170 30.37 10.40 -5.93
CA ARG A 1170 30.90 10.91 -4.65
C ARG A 1170 32.36 10.50 -4.42
N PHE A 1171 32.71 9.26 -4.77
CA PHE A 1171 34.09 8.79 -4.71
C PHE A 1171 34.99 9.59 -5.67
N SER A 1172 34.53 9.79 -6.92
CA SER A 1172 35.24 10.61 -7.91
C SER A 1172 35.42 12.05 -7.45
N ASP A 1173 34.41 12.66 -6.84
CA ASP A 1173 34.48 14.02 -6.29
C ASP A 1173 35.53 14.11 -5.17
N LYS A 1174 35.55 13.13 -4.25
CA LYS A 1174 36.58 13.04 -3.21
C LYS A 1174 37.99 12.84 -3.79
N CYS A 1175 38.14 11.99 -4.81
CA CYS A 1175 39.41 11.83 -5.50
C CYS A 1175 39.85 13.15 -6.15
N LYS A 1176 38.91 13.91 -6.73
CA LYS A 1176 39.19 15.21 -7.32
C LYS A 1176 39.60 16.24 -6.28
N GLU A 1177 38.89 16.33 -5.15
CA GLU A 1177 39.28 17.17 -4.01
C GLU A 1177 40.71 16.85 -3.52
N MET A 1178 41.06 15.56 -3.45
CA MET A 1178 42.41 15.10 -3.12
C MET A 1178 43.44 15.54 -4.17
N PHE A 1179 43.15 15.39 -5.47
CA PHE A 1179 44.04 15.85 -6.54
C PHE A 1179 44.23 17.37 -6.54
N ASP A 1180 43.15 18.12 -6.34
CA ASP A 1180 43.19 19.58 -6.26
C ASP A 1180 44.00 20.02 -5.03
N TRP A 1181 43.87 19.32 -3.89
CA TRP A 1181 44.71 19.51 -2.72
C TRP A 1181 46.19 19.19 -3.00
N MET A 1182 46.49 18.06 -3.67
CA MET A 1182 47.85 17.67 -4.05
C MET A 1182 48.50 18.72 -4.97
N ASN A 1183 47.76 19.19 -5.99
CA ASN A 1183 48.23 20.23 -6.89
C ASN A 1183 48.44 21.57 -6.15
N GLY A 1184 47.51 21.95 -5.27
CA GLY A 1184 47.65 23.12 -4.41
C GLY A 1184 48.86 23.04 -3.48
N MET A 1185 49.15 21.85 -2.94
CA MET A 1185 50.34 21.60 -2.13
C MET A 1185 51.62 21.64 -2.97
N GLN A 1186 51.62 21.03 -4.16
CA GLN A 1186 52.74 21.09 -5.11
C GLN A 1186 53.08 22.54 -5.47
N MET A 1187 52.06 23.38 -5.68
CA MET A 1187 52.23 24.82 -5.91
C MET A 1187 52.78 25.56 -4.68
N LYS A 1188 52.34 25.21 -3.47
CA LYS A 1188 52.90 25.79 -2.23
C LYS A 1188 54.36 25.41 -2.01
N VAL A 1189 54.74 24.17 -2.34
CA VAL A 1189 56.12 23.68 -2.26
C VAL A 1189 57.02 24.33 -3.32
N SER A 1190 56.52 24.59 -4.52
CA SER A 1190 57.29 25.26 -5.58
C SER A 1190 57.42 26.77 -5.38
N GLN A 1191 56.52 27.39 -4.62
CA GLN A 1191 56.53 28.84 -4.35
C GLN A 1191 57.22 29.23 -3.03
N ASN A 1192 57.25 28.35 -2.01
CA ASN A 1192 57.90 28.60 -0.73
C ASN A 1192 59.10 27.65 -0.53
N GLY A 1193 60.32 28.18 -0.66
CA GLY A 1193 61.56 27.45 -0.38
C GLY A 1193 61.84 27.16 1.10
N ASP A 1194 60.99 27.63 2.02
CA ASP A 1194 61.16 27.52 3.48
C ASP A 1194 60.15 26.54 4.13
N LEU A 1195 59.99 25.34 3.55
CA LEU A 1195 59.37 24.21 4.26
C LEU A 1195 60.49 23.32 4.79
N SER A 1196 60.49 23.00 6.09
CA SER A 1196 61.52 22.15 6.69
C SER A 1196 61.52 20.77 6.04
N MET A 1197 62.69 20.13 5.95
CA MET A 1197 62.82 18.81 5.32
C MET A 1197 62.00 17.73 6.05
N GLU A 1198 61.75 17.89 7.36
CA GLU A 1198 60.84 17.05 8.15
C GLU A 1198 59.37 17.27 7.79
N ASP A 1199 58.94 18.53 7.63
CA ASP A 1199 57.57 18.84 7.18
C ASP A 1199 57.31 18.33 5.76
N LEU A 1200 58.33 18.38 4.89
CA LEU A 1200 58.28 17.83 3.54
C LEU A 1200 58.21 16.30 3.56
N LEU A 1201 58.95 15.62 4.45
CA LEU A 1201 58.95 14.16 4.58
C LEU A 1201 57.64 13.61 5.16
N ASP A 1202 57.07 14.27 6.17
CA ASP A 1202 55.80 13.84 6.78
C ASP A 1202 54.63 14.05 5.80
N LYS A 1203 54.67 15.15 5.04
CA LYS A 1203 53.71 15.43 3.96
C LYS A 1203 53.93 14.56 2.72
N LEU A 1204 55.18 14.20 2.38
CA LEU A 1204 55.50 13.23 1.30
C LEU A 1204 55.07 11.81 1.66
N ASN A 1205 55.19 11.40 2.92
CA ASN A 1205 54.62 10.14 3.39
C ASN A 1205 53.10 10.13 3.22
N THR A 1206 52.43 11.23 3.56
CA THR A 1206 50.99 11.38 3.36
C THR A 1206 50.63 11.30 1.86
N VAL A 1207 51.40 11.95 0.98
CA VAL A 1207 51.23 11.89 -0.48
C VAL A 1207 51.55 10.50 -1.04
N SER A 1208 52.59 9.82 -0.56
CA SER A 1208 52.99 8.47 -0.99
C SER A 1208 51.95 7.44 -0.59
N ILE A 1209 51.42 7.53 0.64
CA ILE A 1209 50.34 6.65 1.12
C ILE A 1209 49.05 6.90 0.33
N CYS A 1210 48.73 8.16 0.00
CA CYS A 1210 47.58 8.50 -0.83
C CYS A 1210 47.76 8.08 -2.29
N PHE A 1211 48.97 8.20 -2.84
CA PHE A 1211 49.31 7.80 -4.21
C PHE A 1211 49.35 6.28 -4.35
N GLU A 1212 49.86 5.55 -3.36
CA GLU A 1212 49.78 4.10 -3.26
C GLU A 1212 48.33 3.64 -3.10
N ALA A 1213 47.50 4.33 -2.31
CA ALA A 1213 46.06 4.05 -2.23
C ALA A 1213 45.36 4.27 -3.58
N CYS A 1214 45.67 5.35 -4.29
CA CYS A 1214 45.15 5.63 -5.63
C CYS A 1214 45.67 4.65 -6.69
N GLN A 1215 46.95 4.26 -6.67
CA GLN A 1215 47.52 3.24 -7.55
C GLN A 1215 46.97 1.85 -7.26
N TRP A 1216 46.75 1.51 -5.98
CA TRP A 1216 46.10 0.29 -5.54
C TRP A 1216 44.65 0.23 -6.01
N VAL A 1217 43.91 1.34 -5.96
CA VAL A 1217 42.56 1.43 -6.55
C VAL A 1217 42.62 1.32 -8.08
N LYS A 1218 43.61 1.90 -8.74
CA LYS A 1218 43.76 1.85 -10.22
C LYS A 1218 44.20 0.48 -10.75
N THR A 1219 44.97 -0.29 -9.97
CA THR A 1219 45.49 -1.62 -10.36
C THR A 1219 44.70 -2.79 -9.78
N LYS A 1220 44.01 -2.61 -8.64
CA LYS A 1220 43.21 -3.66 -7.96
C LYS A 1220 41.74 -3.31 -7.73
N GLY A 1221 41.24 -2.16 -8.18
CA GLY A 1221 39.81 -1.83 -8.20
C GLY A 1221 38.93 -2.73 -9.07
N HIS A 1222 39.48 -3.82 -9.62
CA HIS A 1222 38.76 -4.87 -10.34
C HIS A 1222 38.23 -5.99 -9.43
N SER A 1223 38.55 -6.01 -8.14
CA SER A 1223 37.98 -6.95 -7.18
C SER A 1223 37.78 -6.26 -5.83
N PHE A 1224 36.55 -5.80 -5.59
CA PHE A 1224 36.13 -5.41 -4.24
C PHE A 1224 35.86 -6.70 -3.46
N TYR A 1225 36.48 -6.81 -2.29
CA TYR A 1225 36.49 -7.93 -1.32
C TYR A 1225 37.60 -8.96 -1.48
N LEU A 1226 38.68 -8.75 -0.72
CA LEU A 1226 39.23 -9.78 0.17
C LEU A 1226 39.95 -9.09 1.35
N SER A 1227 39.49 -9.39 2.57
CA SER A 1227 40.05 -9.09 3.91
C SER A 1227 40.00 -7.63 4.43
N GLY A 1228 39.05 -7.38 5.34
CA GLY A 1228 38.91 -6.16 6.12
C GLY A 1228 39.87 -6.09 7.32
N SER A 1229 41.19 -6.12 7.09
CA SER A 1229 42.16 -6.03 8.19
C SER A 1229 43.34 -5.08 7.97
N LYS A 1230 43.31 -4.21 6.94
CA LYS A 1230 44.40 -3.21 6.74
C LYS A 1230 43.97 -1.76 6.51
N LEU A 1231 42.67 -1.45 6.55
CA LEU A 1231 42.16 -0.09 6.28
C LEU A 1231 41.86 0.75 7.54
N SER A 1232 42.24 0.30 8.74
CA SER A 1232 42.02 1.07 9.99
C SER A 1232 43.15 2.03 10.35
N VAL A 1233 44.09 2.33 9.45
CA VAL A 1233 45.26 3.18 9.75
C VAL A 1233 45.27 4.48 8.91
N CYS A 1234 44.24 4.74 8.09
CA CYS A 1234 44.23 5.93 7.21
C CYS A 1234 42.90 6.72 7.19
N TRP A 1235 42.07 6.61 8.23
CA TRP A 1235 40.94 7.52 8.45
C TRP A 1235 41.10 8.27 9.76
#